data_AF-A0A454JL94-F1
#
_entry.id   AF-A0A454JL94-F1
#
_cell.length_a   1.000
_cell.length_b   1.000
_cell.length_c   1.000
_cell.angle_alpha   90.00
_cell.angle_beta   90.00
_cell.angle_gamma   90.00
#
_symmetry.space_group_name_H-M   'P 1'
#
loop_
_entity.id
_entity.type
_entity.pdbx_description
1 polymer ?
#
loop_
_entity_poly.entity_id
_entity_poly.type
_entity_poly.pdbx_seq_one_letter_code
_entity_poly.pdbx_strand_id
1 'polypeptide(L)'
;MQPFATLLRDKEVGVGYLTLDDLTSGLLTGGYDQILPMDQVAPWLRSAENRSVLSQEVALLLERVAKDAKSGAREKARRCALVLTTDDALAPAAVLRESSTATRDVFANVAPAEYWATNNNPPDLLDLVSQFSVRDAISLLRSAGQEKLELCNLSDSGWIVRVVGWFAANRAFVAADPDVQSAIRALSIWPSGEGLCSLDRLSVPGDFEDGLKLARILDPHISSRWASFLLEDLGARKLDLETYLIEHAPRAFEKEPLPDLDTRRALLRVLVAHAGDLLDEQNIATALRQLPIVECQDGQFHRPIGTYFENSLVLEVLGSTAPLAKLPDEKQMATRDVLQWLGVSDFPRAHDVLQRVENLTNQGPSADRREAIRSLFKGLAENWENLADKHDDLEELQRMAWLPGHRSTSWLPPSSVYSVFSRFLFETQAEFLDIPVLVQRVAADGLLRFLQIRSEPDVILVVKHLLQVAQHGDGVNMQVYEFLNRHALDQKINLLKGKACLYLSDGSYVEGGVCYWGTHPFGQNRIHLNQDWRKYQPLLTQLGVSESPTALDALQVLGEISEAYTDNRQLENEDHQVVMSCWSLLSEKLDDIPDLAESLASLKVVPNASHYLRKPCDVFFDDRPGLADKFDEAFRKLVIRRPETSWRAMATAGVRFLSSAVKMELVQCSDPILDEAMGQRLQERWPLVRRVFATLVDMPEGLTVPPELWGSDRLTVNYRILNYPGPTEDVVAHLTEARLRMYFCRGRMNVWGAIARELAFGFYPDVAAGPLAAAIKEVLQSADVEEARAGLDDLGIPEVALDSIDEPVSEDAGLGMGAGHNAGMGEESSGFDASTCESNAKADEEDFNDSSDESETGTADETGGAKPKWVRERGERGAGTQHGNGEGGKPKDRGHKPASVKTLREGYTFVGRSYLKPECENEDTELSEEAKARRADSDRQGIDKVLKSELQDGRQPTEMPHDNEGYDIESRAPEGQIVRYIEVKSLTGPWNGFGVKLSAPQFRMAQAKQDAYWLYVVEKATSADANIYRIQNPASKVVEYRFDDGWQLVAEEESTHQRRSILDVLSRNPASGDEMDEEIVGEKTPLLEDD
;
A
#
# COMPACT_ATOMS: atom_id res chain seq x y z
N MET A 1 -76.06 -90.49 14.90
CA MET A 1 -75.51 -91.85 15.12
C MET A 1 -74.48 -91.80 16.26
N GLN A 2 -74.84 -92.09 17.52
CA GLN A 2 -73.87 -92.06 18.63
C GLN A 2 -73.21 -93.41 19.00
N PRO A 3 -73.88 -94.58 18.96
CA PRO A 3 -73.25 -95.85 19.40
C PRO A 3 -72.03 -96.29 18.58
N PHE A 4 -71.91 -95.87 17.33
CA PHE A 4 -70.86 -96.30 16.39
C PHE A 4 -69.70 -95.30 16.24
N ALA A 5 -69.72 -94.18 16.97
CA ALA A 5 -68.70 -93.13 16.89
C ALA A 5 -67.32 -93.58 17.38
N THR A 6 -67.21 -94.69 18.12
CA THR A 6 -65.94 -95.32 18.51
C THR A 6 -65.47 -96.33 17.47
N LEU A 7 -66.40 -97.05 16.82
CA LEU A 7 -66.07 -98.07 15.80
C LEU A 7 -65.54 -97.42 14.51
N LEU A 8 -66.10 -96.27 14.14
CA LEU A 8 -65.67 -95.46 12.99
C LEU A 8 -64.42 -94.61 13.27
N ARG A 9 -63.82 -94.70 14.46
CA ARG A 9 -62.51 -94.10 14.79
C ARG A 9 -61.34 -95.07 14.63
N ASP A 10 -61.60 -96.32 14.29
CA ASP A 10 -60.55 -97.32 14.11
C ASP A 10 -59.82 -97.13 12.77
N LYS A 11 -58.49 -97.28 12.78
CA LYS A 11 -57.65 -97.08 11.60
C LYS A 11 -57.87 -98.14 10.52
N GLU A 12 -58.37 -99.31 10.89
CA GLU A 12 -58.61 -100.42 9.95
C GLU A 12 -59.84 -100.20 9.05
N VAL A 13 -60.74 -99.26 9.40
CA VAL A 13 -62.00 -99.04 8.66
C VAL A 13 -61.81 -98.17 7.41
N GLY A 14 -60.72 -97.40 7.31
CA GLY A 14 -60.32 -96.66 6.10
C GLY A 14 -61.21 -95.47 5.69
N VAL A 15 -62.35 -95.24 6.34
CA VAL A 15 -63.26 -94.11 6.08
C VAL A 15 -62.94 -92.96 7.03
N GLY A 16 -62.39 -91.86 6.50
CA GLY A 16 -62.17 -90.63 7.26
C GLY A 16 -63.47 -89.91 7.61
N TYR A 17 -63.51 -89.24 8.76
CA TYR A 17 -64.56 -88.27 9.07
C TYR A 17 -64.32 -86.99 8.26
N LEU A 18 -65.37 -86.42 7.68
CA LEU A 18 -65.34 -85.07 7.13
C LEU A 18 -64.99 -84.07 8.24
N THR A 19 -63.89 -83.34 8.10
CA THR A 19 -63.56 -82.19 8.95
C THR A 19 -63.96 -80.88 8.26
N LEU A 20 -63.92 -79.76 9.00
CA LEU A 20 -64.08 -78.44 8.38
C LEU A 20 -62.95 -78.14 7.39
N ASP A 21 -61.75 -78.69 7.58
CA ASP A 21 -60.63 -78.48 6.67
C ASP A 21 -60.83 -79.22 5.34
N ASP A 22 -61.36 -80.45 5.38
CA ASP A 22 -61.73 -81.20 4.16
C ASP A 22 -62.84 -80.48 3.39
N LEU A 23 -63.88 -80.04 4.10
CA LEU A 23 -65.02 -79.34 3.50
C LEU A 23 -64.60 -78.02 2.84
N THR A 24 -63.83 -77.19 3.56
CA THR A 24 -63.35 -75.90 3.03
C THR A 24 -62.31 -76.09 1.93
N SER A 25 -61.40 -77.05 2.05
CA SER A 25 -60.44 -77.37 0.96
C SER A 25 -61.17 -77.86 -0.30
N GLY A 26 -62.21 -78.68 -0.15
CA GLY A 26 -63.03 -79.15 -1.27
C GLY A 26 -63.79 -78.01 -1.96
N LEU A 27 -64.36 -77.09 -1.20
CA LEU A 27 -65.04 -75.88 -1.72
C LEU A 27 -64.07 -74.97 -2.47
N LEU A 28 -62.93 -74.60 -1.86
CA LEU A 28 -61.91 -73.76 -2.49
C LEU A 28 -61.35 -74.42 -3.76
N THR A 29 -61.07 -75.72 -3.75
CA THR A 29 -60.62 -76.48 -4.94
C THR A 29 -61.71 -76.55 -6.02
N GLY A 30 -62.98 -76.46 -5.64
CA GLY A 30 -64.12 -76.40 -6.54
C GLY A 30 -64.45 -75.00 -7.11
N GLY A 31 -63.60 -73.99 -6.88
CA GLY A 31 -63.83 -72.62 -7.34
C GLY A 31 -64.81 -71.79 -6.51
N TYR A 32 -65.12 -72.23 -5.28
CA TYR A 32 -65.91 -71.46 -4.31
C TYR A 32 -65.01 -70.56 -3.45
N ASP A 33 -64.04 -69.87 -4.07
CA ASP A 33 -63.20 -68.84 -3.44
C ASP A 33 -63.47 -67.42 -3.99
N GLN A 34 -64.38 -67.32 -4.96
CA GLN A 34 -64.83 -66.09 -5.62
C GLN A 34 -66.36 -65.91 -5.50
N ILE A 35 -66.88 -64.78 -5.98
CA ILE A 35 -68.32 -64.51 -6.06
C ILE A 35 -68.91 -65.32 -7.25
N LEU A 36 -69.99 -66.05 -7.00
CA LEU A 36 -70.61 -66.97 -7.96
C LEU A 36 -72.11 -66.66 -8.15
N PRO A 37 -72.53 -66.20 -9.35
CA PRO A 37 -73.93 -66.11 -9.72
C PRO A 37 -74.64 -67.49 -9.67
N MET A 38 -75.96 -67.48 -9.40
CA MET A 38 -76.74 -68.71 -9.14
C MET A 38 -76.82 -69.71 -10.31
N ASP A 39 -76.57 -69.28 -11.54
CA ASP A 39 -76.49 -70.14 -12.71
C ASP A 39 -75.16 -70.93 -12.79
N GLN A 40 -74.12 -70.47 -12.07
CA GLN A 40 -72.80 -71.10 -11.96
C GLN A 40 -72.67 -71.96 -10.69
N VAL A 41 -73.35 -71.60 -9.60
CA VAL A 41 -73.43 -72.41 -8.36
C VAL A 41 -73.93 -73.83 -8.65
N ALA A 42 -73.36 -74.86 -8.01
CA ALA A 42 -73.75 -76.25 -8.27
C ALA A 42 -75.24 -76.50 -7.97
N PRO A 43 -75.97 -77.31 -8.79
CA PRO A 43 -77.43 -77.43 -8.68
C PRO A 43 -77.97 -77.81 -7.30
N TRP A 44 -77.24 -78.62 -6.52
CA TRP A 44 -77.64 -78.97 -5.16
C TRP A 44 -77.61 -77.77 -4.21
N LEU A 45 -76.65 -76.86 -4.36
CA LEU A 45 -76.46 -75.69 -3.50
C LEU A 45 -77.36 -74.50 -3.90
N ARG A 46 -78.06 -74.58 -5.03
CA ARG A 46 -79.12 -73.62 -5.43
C ARG A 46 -80.37 -73.72 -4.56
N SER A 47 -80.64 -74.87 -3.92
CA SER A 47 -81.74 -75.01 -2.96
C SER A 47 -81.42 -74.33 -1.63
N ALA A 48 -82.34 -73.51 -1.13
CA ALA A 48 -82.24 -72.88 0.19
C ALA A 48 -82.25 -73.92 1.33
N GLU A 49 -82.97 -75.03 1.17
CA GLU A 49 -82.99 -76.14 2.12
C GLU A 49 -81.59 -76.78 2.24
N ASN A 50 -80.93 -77.05 1.12
CA ASN A 50 -79.58 -77.63 1.11
C ASN A 50 -78.53 -76.63 1.63
N ARG A 51 -78.69 -75.32 1.41
CA ARG A 51 -77.85 -74.30 2.06
C ARG A 51 -78.03 -74.27 3.58
N SER A 52 -79.25 -74.47 4.07
CA SER A 52 -79.52 -74.59 5.51
C SER A 52 -78.88 -75.84 6.12
N VAL A 53 -78.95 -77.00 5.43
CA VAL A 53 -78.24 -78.22 5.84
C VAL A 53 -76.71 -78.01 5.84
N LEU A 54 -76.16 -77.34 4.83
CA LEU A 54 -74.73 -77.03 4.79
C LEU A 54 -74.32 -76.05 5.91
N SER A 55 -75.14 -75.03 6.22
CA SER A 55 -74.93 -74.13 7.37
C SER A 55 -74.78 -74.92 8.67
N GLN A 56 -75.73 -75.82 8.93
CA GLN A 56 -75.76 -76.60 10.17
C GLN A 56 -74.53 -77.50 10.30
N GLU A 57 -74.09 -78.17 9.22
CA GLU A 57 -72.86 -78.98 9.32
C GLU A 57 -71.59 -78.12 9.36
N VAL A 58 -71.52 -76.95 8.69
CA VAL A 58 -70.42 -75.99 8.86
C VAL A 58 -70.32 -75.51 10.31
N ALA A 59 -71.45 -75.16 10.94
CA ALA A 59 -71.52 -74.77 12.34
C ALA A 59 -71.05 -75.90 13.28
N LEU A 60 -71.62 -77.10 13.11
CA LEU A 60 -71.27 -78.29 13.90
C LEU A 60 -69.80 -78.71 13.71
N LEU A 61 -69.24 -78.57 12.51
CA LEU A 61 -67.82 -78.83 12.25
C LEU A 61 -66.94 -77.75 12.90
N LEU A 62 -67.33 -76.47 12.85
CA LEU A 62 -66.62 -75.36 13.50
C LEU A 62 -66.69 -75.45 15.04
N GLU A 63 -67.71 -76.08 15.62
CA GLU A 63 -67.75 -76.46 17.04
C GLU A 63 -66.77 -77.58 17.40
N ARG A 64 -66.55 -78.54 16.49
CA ARG A 64 -65.64 -79.69 16.71
C ARG A 64 -64.15 -79.32 16.57
N VAL A 65 -63.81 -78.15 16.03
CA VAL A 65 -62.41 -77.66 15.95
C VAL A 65 -61.89 -77.25 17.34
N ALA A 66 -60.65 -77.63 17.65
CA ALA A 66 -59.97 -77.24 18.89
C ALA A 66 -59.90 -75.71 19.06
N LYS A 67 -60.02 -75.23 20.31
CA LYS A 67 -60.27 -73.81 20.62
C LYS A 67 -59.19 -72.84 20.09
N ASP A 68 -57.96 -73.30 20.04
CA ASP A 68 -56.78 -72.65 19.47
C ASP A 68 -56.83 -72.61 17.92
N ALA A 69 -57.12 -73.74 17.28
CA ALA A 69 -57.24 -73.84 15.82
C ALA A 69 -58.52 -73.16 15.25
N LYS A 70 -59.55 -72.95 16.08
CA LYS A 70 -60.89 -72.47 15.68
C LYS A 70 -60.88 -71.12 14.96
N SER A 71 -59.91 -70.24 15.26
CA SER A 71 -59.75 -68.96 14.56
C SER A 71 -59.33 -69.16 13.09
N GLY A 72 -58.26 -69.92 12.85
CA GLY A 72 -57.78 -70.22 11.50
C GLY A 72 -58.78 -71.03 10.68
N ALA A 73 -59.50 -71.95 11.32
CA ALA A 73 -60.58 -72.71 10.68
C ALA A 73 -61.80 -71.82 10.31
N ARG A 74 -62.17 -70.85 11.16
CA ARG A 74 -63.20 -69.84 10.82
C ARG A 74 -62.74 -69.02 9.62
N GLU A 75 -61.48 -68.59 9.57
CA GLU A 75 -60.96 -67.79 8.45
C GLU A 75 -60.92 -68.57 7.13
N LYS A 76 -60.52 -69.86 7.16
CA LYS A 76 -60.59 -70.73 5.98
C LYS A 76 -62.03 -70.94 5.50
N ALA A 77 -63.00 -71.02 6.42
CA ALA A 77 -64.43 -71.03 6.07
C ALA A 77 -64.93 -69.69 5.51
N ARG A 78 -64.47 -68.55 6.03
CA ARG A 78 -64.82 -67.20 5.53
C ARG A 78 -64.36 -66.96 4.08
N ARG A 79 -63.30 -67.64 3.65
CA ARG A 79 -62.84 -67.65 2.25
C ARG A 79 -63.71 -68.50 1.31
N CYS A 80 -64.62 -69.33 1.82
CA CYS A 80 -65.49 -70.16 1.00
C CYS A 80 -66.78 -69.42 0.63
N ALA A 81 -67.19 -69.48 -0.64
CA ALA A 81 -68.43 -68.92 -1.14
C ALA A 81 -69.63 -69.71 -0.62
N LEU A 82 -70.19 -69.22 0.49
CA LEU A 82 -71.22 -69.89 1.29
C LEU A 82 -72.39 -68.97 1.65
N VAL A 83 -72.21 -67.66 1.54
CA VAL A 83 -73.17 -66.64 2.00
C VAL A 83 -73.80 -65.94 0.81
N LEU A 84 -75.12 -65.78 0.83
CA LEU A 84 -75.87 -65.06 -0.18
C LEU A 84 -75.67 -63.54 -0.09
N THR A 85 -75.51 -62.89 -1.23
CA THR A 85 -75.51 -61.43 -1.37
C THR A 85 -76.93 -60.87 -1.43
N THR A 86 -77.08 -59.54 -1.47
CA THR A 86 -78.39 -58.88 -1.69
C THR A 86 -78.95 -58.99 -3.11
N ASP A 87 -78.14 -59.43 -4.07
CA ASP A 87 -78.51 -59.73 -5.46
C ASP A 87 -78.54 -61.25 -5.77
N ASP A 88 -78.75 -62.07 -4.74
CA ASP A 88 -78.90 -63.53 -4.78
C ASP A 88 -77.70 -64.32 -5.35
N ALA A 89 -76.53 -63.72 -5.53
CA ALA A 89 -75.27 -64.43 -5.78
C ALA A 89 -74.73 -65.11 -4.50
N LEU A 90 -73.79 -66.05 -4.64
CA LEU A 90 -73.14 -66.76 -3.54
C LEU A 90 -71.67 -66.31 -3.42
N ALA A 91 -71.28 -65.77 -2.26
CA ALA A 91 -70.00 -65.07 -2.08
C ALA A 91 -69.26 -65.50 -0.79
N PRO A 92 -67.91 -65.31 -0.73
CA PRO A 92 -67.13 -65.55 0.47
C PRO A 92 -67.49 -64.58 1.62
N ALA A 93 -67.73 -65.10 2.81
CA ALA A 93 -68.07 -64.29 3.99
C ALA A 93 -66.99 -63.26 4.38
N ALA A 94 -65.75 -63.43 3.89
CA ALA A 94 -64.66 -62.47 4.05
C ALA A 94 -64.85 -61.16 3.26
N VAL A 95 -65.45 -61.22 2.06
CA VAL A 95 -65.67 -60.03 1.20
C VAL A 95 -66.98 -59.31 1.52
N LEU A 96 -67.94 -60.00 2.15
CA LEU A 96 -69.24 -59.44 2.51
C LEU A 96 -69.20 -58.64 3.82
N ARG A 97 -70.18 -57.74 3.97
CA ARG A 97 -70.51 -57.09 5.25
C ARG A 97 -71.99 -57.21 5.59
N GLU A 98 -72.28 -57.28 6.89
CA GLU A 98 -73.63 -57.11 7.43
C GLU A 98 -73.80 -55.66 7.94
N SER A 99 -74.98 -55.08 7.75
CA SER A 99 -75.38 -53.84 8.41
C SER A 99 -76.90 -53.63 8.39
N SER A 100 -77.37 -52.62 9.11
CA SER A 100 -78.77 -52.15 9.03
C SER A 100 -79.11 -51.62 7.63
N THR A 101 -80.39 -51.67 7.25
CA THR A 101 -80.86 -51.12 5.96
C THR A 101 -80.42 -49.67 5.77
N ALA A 102 -80.64 -48.82 6.78
CA ALA A 102 -80.25 -47.41 6.76
C ALA A 102 -78.75 -47.18 6.47
N THR A 103 -77.84 -48.06 6.91
CA THR A 103 -76.42 -47.98 6.52
C THR A 103 -76.21 -48.40 5.07
N ARG A 104 -76.85 -49.49 4.63
CA ARG A 104 -76.79 -49.93 3.22
C ARG A 104 -77.28 -48.84 2.28
N ASP A 105 -78.38 -48.17 2.61
CA ASP A 105 -78.99 -47.07 1.84
C ASP A 105 -78.08 -45.83 1.72
N VAL A 106 -77.15 -45.60 2.67
CA VAL A 106 -76.15 -44.52 2.60
C VAL A 106 -75.00 -44.87 1.64
N PHE A 107 -74.61 -46.15 1.58
CA PHE A 107 -73.47 -46.60 0.77
C PHE A 107 -73.85 -47.30 -0.54
N ALA A 108 -75.15 -47.49 -0.83
CA ALA A 108 -75.67 -48.25 -1.97
C ALA A 108 -75.13 -47.81 -3.34
N ASN A 109 -74.90 -46.50 -3.56
CA ASN A 109 -74.37 -45.98 -4.81
C ASN A 109 -72.84 -46.21 -4.95
N VAL A 110 -72.14 -46.44 -3.84
CA VAL A 110 -70.68 -46.58 -3.75
C VAL A 110 -70.26 -48.04 -3.73
N ALA A 111 -70.86 -48.84 -2.85
CA ALA A 111 -70.66 -50.28 -2.75
C ALA A 111 -71.25 -51.02 -3.98
N PRO A 112 -70.64 -52.12 -4.45
CA PRO A 112 -71.31 -53.04 -5.37
C PRO A 112 -72.46 -53.79 -4.66
N ALA A 113 -73.47 -54.23 -5.41
CA ALA A 113 -74.61 -54.97 -4.86
C ALA A 113 -74.19 -56.27 -4.13
N GLU A 114 -73.13 -56.89 -4.65
CA GLU A 114 -72.48 -58.09 -4.13
C GLU A 114 -71.79 -57.88 -2.75
N TYR A 115 -71.67 -56.64 -2.24
CA TYR A 115 -70.94 -56.34 -1.00
C TYR A 115 -71.71 -56.71 0.28
N TRP A 116 -73.05 -56.77 0.21
CA TRP A 116 -73.90 -56.92 1.38
C TRP A 116 -74.45 -58.34 1.51
N ALA A 117 -74.30 -58.96 2.68
CA ALA A 117 -74.97 -60.23 2.98
C ALA A 117 -76.49 -60.01 3.11
N THR A 118 -77.30 -60.84 2.46
CA THR A 118 -78.76 -60.80 2.64
C THR A 118 -79.18 -61.45 3.96
N ASN A 119 -80.26 -60.94 4.56
CA ASN A 119 -80.85 -61.50 5.77
C ASN A 119 -81.58 -62.85 5.50
N ASN A 120 -81.66 -63.29 4.23
CA ASN A 120 -82.15 -64.61 3.84
C ASN A 120 -81.15 -65.75 4.12
N ASN A 121 -79.96 -65.43 4.63
CA ASN A 121 -78.96 -66.43 5.03
C ASN A 121 -79.30 -67.10 6.37
N PRO A 122 -78.93 -68.37 6.57
CA PRO A 122 -78.92 -69.00 7.89
C PRO A 122 -78.06 -68.23 8.90
N PRO A 123 -78.47 -68.12 10.19
CA PRO A 123 -77.72 -67.38 11.19
C PRO A 123 -76.26 -67.83 11.36
N ASP A 124 -75.97 -69.13 11.32
CA ASP A 124 -74.61 -69.65 11.54
C ASP A 124 -73.63 -69.26 10.42
N LEU A 125 -74.15 -68.91 9.24
CA LEU A 125 -73.37 -68.38 8.11
C LEU A 125 -73.27 -66.84 8.13
N LEU A 126 -74.30 -66.13 8.62
CA LEU A 126 -74.19 -64.69 8.90
C LEU A 126 -73.14 -64.41 9.97
N ASP A 127 -73.00 -65.30 10.96
CA ASP A 127 -71.95 -65.26 11.97
C ASP A 127 -70.53 -65.20 11.38
N LEU A 128 -70.30 -65.76 10.19
CA LEU A 128 -69.02 -65.71 9.48
C LEU A 128 -68.75 -64.35 8.79
N VAL A 129 -69.79 -63.55 8.56
CA VAL A 129 -69.71 -62.22 7.96
C VAL A 129 -69.26 -61.20 9.00
N SER A 130 -68.53 -60.17 8.58
CA SER A 130 -68.17 -59.06 9.47
C SER A 130 -69.22 -57.96 9.46
N GLN A 131 -69.51 -57.37 10.64
CA GLN A 131 -70.28 -56.13 10.71
C GLN A 131 -69.55 -55.02 9.96
N PHE A 132 -70.28 -54.19 9.22
CA PHE A 132 -69.75 -53.06 8.48
C PHE A 132 -69.15 -52.00 9.41
N SER A 133 -67.85 -51.74 9.27
CA SER A 133 -67.11 -50.82 10.13
C SER A 133 -66.83 -49.47 9.47
N VAL A 134 -66.41 -48.48 10.28
CA VAL A 134 -65.92 -47.19 9.80
C VAL A 134 -64.71 -47.37 8.85
N ARG A 135 -63.86 -48.38 9.10
CA ARG A 135 -62.71 -48.70 8.23
C ARG A 135 -63.15 -49.30 6.88
N ASP A 136 -64.27 -50.03 6.84
CA ASP A 136 -64.88 -50.48 5.58
C ASP A 136 -65.49 -49.32 4.79
N ALA A 137 -66.19 -48.39 5.44
CA ALA A 137 -66.75 -47.19 4.82
C ALA A 137 -65.67 -46.32 4.15
N ILE A 138 -64.54 -46.11 4.84
CA ILE A 138 -63.37 -45.40 4.29
C ILE A 138 -62.81 -46.15 3.07
N SER A 139 -62.72 -47.48 3.13
CA SER A 139 -62.21 -48.30 2.03
C SER A 139 -63.11 -48.22 0.79
N LEU A 140 -64.44 -48.29 0.96
CA LEU A 140 -65.43 -48.11 -0.12
C LEU A 140 -65.35 -46.72 -0.76
N LEU A 141 -65.37 -45.65 0.04
CA LEU A 141 -65.32 -44.28 -0.47
C LEU A 141 -63.98 -44.00 -1.19
N ARG A 142 -62.88 -44.57 -0.70
CA ARG A 142 -61.55 -44.43 -1.34
C ARG A 142 -61.46 -45.22 -2.65
N SER A 143 -62.00 -46.44 -2.71
CA SER A 143 -61.95 -47.30 -3.91
C SER A 143 -62.91 -46.87 -5.02
N ALA A 144 -63.96 -46.10 -4.70
CA ALA A 144 -64.87 -45.54 -5.69
C ALA A 144 -64.21 -44.49 -6.62
N GLY A 145 -63.21 -43.76 -6.13
CA GLY A 145 -62.55 -42.68 -6.88
C GLY A 145 -63.41 -41.42 -7.02
N GLN A 146 -62.76 -40.27 -7.26
CA GLN A 146 -63.42 -38.96 -7.20
C GLN A 146 -64.58 -38.82 -8.20
N GLU A 147 -64.43 -39.28 -9.44
CA GLU A 147 -65.48 -39.21 -10.46
C GLU A 147 -66.79 -39.89 -10.03
N LYS A 148 -66.70 -41.06 -9.39
CA LYS A 148 -67.88 -41.77 -8.89
C LYS A 148 -68.51 -41.06 -7.70
N LEU A 149 -67.72 -40.48 -6.81
CA LEU A 149 -68.22 -39.72 -5.65
C LEU A 149 -68.96 -38.45 -6.12
N GLU A 150 -68.40 -37.71 -7.09
CA GLU A 150 -69.05 -36.55 -7.69
C GLU A 150 -70.36 -36.94 -8.40
N LEU A 151 -70.36 -38.00 -9.21
CA LEU A 151 -71.58 -38.50 -9.87
C LEU A 151 -72.67 -38.92 -8.85
N CYS A 152 -72.29 -39.53 -7.72
CA CYS A 152 -73.22 -39.85 -6.64
C CYS A 152 -73.83 -38.59 -6.02
N ASN A 153 -73.01 -37.56 -5.77
CA ASN A 153 -73.43 -36.30 -5.17
C ASN A 153 -74.28 -35.42 -6.11
N LEU A 154 -73.99 -35.47 -7.42
CA LEU A 154 -74.81 -34.83 -8.46
C LEU A 154 -76.16 -35.54 -8.66
N SER A 155 -76.22 -36.86 -8.46
CA SER A 155 -77.45 -37.66 -8.60
C SER A 155 -78.38 -37.55 -7.39
N ASP A 156 -77.83 -37.32 -6.19
CA ASP A 156 -78.56 -37.08 -4.95
C ASP A 156 -77.77 -36.07 -4.10
N SER A 157 -78.16 -34.80 -4.15
CA SER A 157 -77.50 -33.72 -3.38
C SER A 157 -77.66 -33.86 -1.86
N GLY A 158 -78.52 -34.76 -1.39
CA GLY A 158 -78.63 -35.14 0.02
C GLY A 158 -77.73 -36.31 0.40
N TRP A 159 -77.11 -37.01 -0.55
CA TRP A 159 -76.30 -38.22 -0.30
C TRP A 159 -75.09 -37.92 0.56
N ILE A 160 -74.30 -36.91 0.21
CA ILE A 160 -73.05 -36.58 0.93
C ILE A 160 -73.33 -36.15 2.38
N VAL A 161 -74.47 -35.47 2.60
CA VAL A 161 -75.00 -35.09 3.92
C VAL A 161 -75.33 -36.35 4.74
N ARG A 162 -75.85 -37.43 4.13
CA ARG A 162 -76.06 -38.71 4.83
C ARG A 162 -74.74 -39.44 5.13
N VAL A 163 -73.74 -39.39 4.24
CA VAL A 163 -72.42 -40.00 4.46
C VAL A 163 -71.68 -39.33 5.63
N VAL A 164 -71.59 -37.99 5.65
CA VAL A 164 -70.98 -37.25 6.77
C VAL A 164 -71.78 -37.46 8.05
N GLY A 165 -73.11 -37.46 7.97
CA GLY A 165 -73.98 -37.79 9.11
C GLY A 165 -73.76 -39.20 9.67
N TRP A 166 -73.43 -40.18 8.84
CA TRP A 166 -73.08 -41.54 9.26
C TRP A 166 -71.74 -41.59 9.99
N PHE A 167 -70.71 -40.89 9.50
CA PHE A 167 -69.43 -40.77 10.23
C PHE A 167 -69.61 -40.05 11.57
N ALA A 168 -70.37 -38.96 11.62
CA ALA A 168 -70.67 -38.22 12.86
C ALA A 168 -71.48 -39.07 13.87
N ALA A 169 -72.40 -39.92 13.40
CA ALA A 169 -73.09 -40.89 14.26
C ALA A 169 -72.15 -41.94 14.87
N ASN A 170 -71.00 -42.18 14.24
CA ASN A 170 -69.94 -43.08 14.72
C ASN A 170 -68.78 -42.32 15.43
N ARG A 171 -68.96 -41.06 15.84
CA ARG A 171 -67.87 -40.21 16.38
C ARG A 171 -67.04 -40.85 17.49
N ALA A 172 -67.64 -41.67 18.35
CA ALA A 172 -66.94 -42.36 19.44
C ALA A 172 -65.89 -43.39 18.97
N PHE A 173 -66.02 -43.94 17.75
CA PHE A 173 -64.98 -44.78 17.13
C PHE A 173 -63.94 -43.91 16.40
N VAL A 174 -64.40 -42.84 15.73
CA VAL A 174 -63.52 -41.92 14.98
C VAL A 174 -62.53 -41.22 15.92
N ALA A 175 -63.01 -40.64 17.02
CA ALA A 175 -62.20 -39.91 17.99
C ALA A 175 -61.26 -40.79 18.83
N ALA A 176 -61.37 -42.12 18.73
CA ALA A 176 -60.51 -43.08 19.44
C ALA A 176 -59.28 -43.52 18.63
N ASP A 177 -59.19 -43.16 17.34
CA ASP A 177 -58.27 -43.77 16.37
C ASP A 177 -57.75 -42.70 15.38
N PRO A 178 -56.55 -42.12 15.61
CA PRO A 178 -56.00 -41.06 14.76
C PRO A 178 -55.76 -41.45 13.29
N ASP A 179 -55.50 -42.73 13.01
CA ASP A 179 -55.41 -43.22 11.63
C ASP A 179 -56.77 -43.11 10.93
N VAL A 180 -57.87 -43.35 11.66
CA VAL A 180 -59.23 -43.21 11.15
C VAL A 180 -59.60 -41.74 10.94
N GLN A 181 -59.23 -40.83 11.86
CA GLN A 181 -59.41 -39.38 11.69
C GLN A 181 -58.71 -38.89 10.41
N SER A 182 -57.41 -39.21 10.28
CA SER A 182 -56.58 -38.87 9.11
C SER A 182 -57.14 -39.47 7.82
N ALA A 183 -57.51 -40.76 7.85
CA ALA A 183 -58.04 -41.46 6.68
C ALA A 183 -59.42 -40.94 6.23
N ILE A 184 -60.23 -40.35 7.12
CA ILE A 184 -61.51 -39.69 6.82
C ILE A 184 -61.29 -38.29 6.22
N ARG A 185 -60.35 -37.50 6.77
CA ARG A 185 -59.99 -36.18 6.22
C ARG A 185 -59.51 -36.29 4.77
N ALA A 186 -58.68 -37.30 4.49
CA ALA A 186 -58.11 -37.57 3.17
C ALA A 186 -59.13 -38.04 2.10
N LEU A 187 -60.39 -38.35 2.46
CA LEU A 187 -61.42 -38.74 1.48
C LEU A 187 -61.91 -37.53 0.69
N SER A 188 -62.03 -37.63 -0.63
CA SER A 188 -62.66 -36.60 -1.48
C SER A 188 -64.19 -36.61 -1.38
N ILE A 189 -64.71 -36.35 -0.17
CA ILE A 189 -66.15 -36.36 0.16
C ILE A 189 -66.63 -35.03 0.76
N TRP A 190 -65.77 -34.02 0.86
CA TRP A 190 -66.09 -32.78 1.55
C TRP A 190 -66.48 -31.70 0.52
N PRO A 191 -67.75 -31.26 0.47
CA PRO A 191 -68.23 -30.32 -0.53
C PRO A 191 -67.70 -28.91 -0.28
N SER A 192 -67.31 -28.28 -1.38
CA SER A 192 -66.92 -26.88 -1.48
C SER A 192 -67.60 -26.28 -2.71
N GLY A 193 -67.50 -24.95 -2.88
CA GLY A 193 -68.07 -24.27 -4.07
C GLY A 193 -67.54 -24.75 -5.43
N GLU A 194 -66.45 -25.54 -5.43
CA GLU A 194 -65.82 -26.12 -6.61
C GLU A 194 -65.99 -27.66 -6.73
N GLY A 195 -66.89 -28.27 -5.95
CA GLY A 195 -67.09 -29.74 -5.89
C GLY A 195 -66.50 -30.39 -4.63
N LEU A 196 -66.38 -31.72 -4.65
CA LEU A 196 -65.87 -32.53 -3.53
C LEU A 196 -64.34 -32.55 -3.48
N CYS A 197 -63.74 -32.38 -2.30
CA CYS A 197 -62.32 -32.60 -2.08
C CYS A 197 -62.04 -33.17 -0.66
N SER A 198 -60.75 -33.32 -0.29
CA SER A 198 -60.37 -33.70 1.08
C SER A 198 -60.56 -32.55 2.06
N LEU A 199 -60.77 -32.87 3.33
CA LEU A 199 -60.94 -31.88 4.41
C LEU A 199 -59.63 -31.15 4.71
N ASP A 200 -58.48 -31.77 4.44
CA ASP A 200 -57.14 -31.15 4.49
C ASP A 200 -56.95 -30.05 3.42
N ARG A 201 -57.95 -29.83 2.57
CA ARG A 201 -57.98 -28.79 1.55
C ARG A 201 -59.05 -27.73 1.79
N LEU A 202 -59.74 -27.77 2.94
CA LEU A 202 -60.85 -26.87 3.28
C LEU A 202 -60.70 -26.29 4.69
N SER A 203 -61.16 -25.06 4.88
CA SER A 203 -61.46 -24.51 6.21
C SER A 203 -62.97 -24.53 6.49
N VAL A 204 -63.32 -24.78 7.74
CA VAL A 204 -64.67 -24.59 8.27
C VAL A 204 -64.92 -23.07 8.40
N PRO A 205 -66.08 -22.53 7.98
CA PRO A 205 -66.43 -21.12 8.20
C PRO A 205 -66.14 -20.66 9.64
N GLY A 206 -65.56 -19.49 9.79
CA GLY A 206 -65.07 -18.99 11.07
C GLY A 206 -65.33 -17.51 11.29
N ASP A 207 -64.40 -16.83 11.97
CA ASP A 207 -64.57 -15.43 12.39
C ASP A 207 -63.97 -14.43 11.37
N PHE A 208 -63.33 -14.94 10.31
CA PHE A 208 -62.78 -14.15 9.21
C PHE A 208 -63.57 -14.38 7.91
N GLU A 209 -63.92 -13.29 7.22
CA GLU A 209 -64.60 -13.31 5.92
C GLU A 209 -63.59 -13.18 4.77
N ASP A 210 -63.46 -14.21 3.93
CA ASP A 210 -62.62 -14.17 2.74
C ASP A 210 -63.24 -13.34 1.61
N GLY A 211 -63.01 -12.02 1.65
CA GLY A 211 -63.42 -11.10 0.60
C GLY A 211 -62.69 -11.28 -0.75
N LEU A 212 -61.59 -12.03 -0.79
CA LEU A 212 -60.75 -12.20 -1.99
C LEU A 212 -60.99 -13.54 -2.71
N LYS A 213 -61.68 -14.49 -2.06
CA LYS A 213 -61.98 -15.85 -2.56
C LYS A 213 -60.73 -16.71 -2.78
N LEU A 214 -59.70 -16.51 -1.95
CA LEU A 214 -58.47 -17.33 -1.94
C LEU A 214 -58.65 -18.63 -1.14
N ALA A 215 -59.57 -18.65 -0.17
CA ALA A 215 -59.81 -19.79 0.71
C ALA A 215 -60.87 -20.73 0.15
N ARG A 216 -60.58 -22.03 0.18
CA ARG A 216 -61.60 -23.06 -0.10
C ARG A 216 -62.38 -23.36 1.19
N ILE A 217 -63.63 -22.90 1.22
CA ILE A 217 -64.52 -23.01 2.38
C ILE A 217 -65.40 -24.26 2.25
N LEU A 218 -65.57 -25.00 3.36
CA LEU A 218 -66.48 -26.14 3.48
C LEU A 218 -67.95 -25.68 3.46
N ASP A 219 -68.80 -26.41 2.75
CA ASP A 219 -70.22 -26.09 2.58
C ASP A 219 -70.95 -25.67 3.89
N PRO A 220 -71.72 -24.56 3.89
CA PRO A 220 -72.46 -24.07 5.05
C PRO A 220 -73.43 -25.07 5.69
N HIS A 221 -74.07 -25.96 4.92
CA HIS A 221 -75.03 -26.94 5.44
C HIS A 221 -74.36 -28.12 6.15
N ILE A 222 -73.09 -28.42 5.83
CA ILE A 222 -72.30 -29.43 6.54
C ILE A 222 -71.62 -28.81 7.76
N SER A 223 -70.95 -27.67 7.59
CA SER A 223 -70.24 -26.98 8.68
C SER A 223 -71.15 -26.57 9.83
N SER A 224 -72.28 -25.92 9.55
CA SER A 224 -73.24 -25.51 10.60
C SER A 224 -73.89 -26.69 11.35
N ARG A 225 -73.99 -27.86 10.71
CA ARG A 225 -74.68 -29.04 11.26
C ARG A 225 -73.77 -29.96 12.09
N TRP A 226 -72.47 -29.97 11.80
CA TRP A 226 -71.50 -30.88 12.41
C TRP A 226 -70.23 -30.18 12.90
N ALA A 227 -70.29 -28.89 13.25
CA ALA A 227 -69.15 -28.10 13.69
C ALA A 227 -68.26 -28.79 14.74
N SER A 228 -68.84 -29.40 15.79
CA SER A 228 -68.08 -30.13 16.80
C SER A 228 -67.42 -31.41 16.26
N PHE A 229 -68.09 -32.19 15.41
CA PHE A 229 -67.46 -33.35 14.77
C PHE A 229 -66.32 -32.97 13.82
N LEU A 230 -66.44 -31.83 13.13
CA LEU A 230 -65.40 -31.31 12.25
C LEU A 230 -64.20 -30.78 13.04
N LEU A 231 -64.43 -29.92 14.04
CA LEU A 231 -63.37 -29.22 14.78
C LEU A 231 -62.78 -30.06 15.92
N GLU A 232 -63.60 -30.76 16.70
CA GLU A 232 -63.17 -31.56 17.86
C GLU A 232 -62.72 -32.98 17.45
N ASP A 233 -63.56 -33.72 16.70
CA ASP A 233 -63.30 -35.15 16.43
C ASP A 233 -62.41 -35.41 15.20
N LEU A 234 -62.33 -34.47 14.25
CA LEU A 234 -61.49 -34.57 13.06
C LEU A 234 -60.34 -33.55 13.02
N GLY A 235 -60.35 -32.52 13.87
CA GLY A 235 -59.31 -31.48 13.87
C GLY A 235 -59.23 -30.71 12.54
N ALA A 236 -60.38 -30.42 11.92
CA ALA A 236 -60.47 -29.50 10.80
C ALA A 236 -60.16 -28.06 11.25
N ARG A 237 -59.57 -27.25 10.37
CA ARG A 237 -59.19 -25.88 10.70
C ARG A 237 -60.39 -24.94 10.54
N LYS A 238 -60.58 -24.04 11.51
CA LYS A 238 -61.50 -22.90 11.38
C LYS A 238 -60.90 -21.88 10.41
N LEU A 239 -61.71 -21.05 9.77
CA LEU A 239 -61.22 -19.91 8.99
C LEU A 239 -61.06 -18.69 9.91
N ASP A 240 -59.82 -18.40 10.25
CA ASP A 240 -59.34 -17.18 10.91
C ASP A 240 -58.25 -16.52 10.05
N LEU A 241 -57.82 -15.32 10.45
CA LEU A 241 -56.85 -14.53 9.69
C LEU A 241 -55.47 -15.20 9.62
N GLU A 242 -55.04 -15.89 10.67
CA GLU A 242 -53.76 -16.63 10.67
C GLU A 242 -53.80 -17.80 9.66
N THR A 243 -54.81 -18.68 9.76
CA THR A 243 -55.02 -19.79 8.82
C THR A 243 -55.16 -19.30 7.38
N TYR A 244 -55.83 -18.16 7.18
CA TYR A 244 -55.97 -17.53 5.87
C TYR A 244 -54.62 -17.12 5.27
N LEU A 245 -53.77 -16.44 6.05
CA LEU A 245 -52.50 -15.90 5.58
C LEU A 245 -51.36 -16.93 5.55
N ILE A 246 -51.42 -17.99 6.35
CA ILE A 246 -50.40 -19.06 6.38
C ILE A 246 -50.71 -20.18 5.37
N GLU A 247 -51.97 -20.54 5.14
CA GLU A 247 -52.32 -21.68 4.26
C GLU A 247 -52.97 -21.26 2.94
N HIS A 248 -54.00 -20.42 2.97
CA HIS A 248 -54.79 -20.14 1.77
C HIS A 248 -54.12 -19.12 0.85
N ALA A 249 -53.59 -18.03 1.40
CA ALA A 249 -52.92 -17.00 0.62
C ALA A 249 -51.66 -17.54 -0.10
N PRO A 250 -50.69 -18.23 0.53
CA PRO A 250 -49.50 -18.73 -0.18
C PRO A 250 -49.84 -19.77 -1.24
N ARG A 251 -50.81 -20.65 -0.95
CA ARG A 251 -51.30 -21.70 -1.85
C ARG A 251 -52.00 -21.15 -3.09
N ALA A 252 -52.52 -19.92 -3.05
CA ALA A 252 -53.01 -19.25 -4.25
C ALA A 252 -51.88 -18.88 -5.22
N PHE A 253 -50.64 -18.69 -4.74
CA PHE A 253 -49.44 -18.44 -5.56
C PHE A 253 -48.66 -19.73 -5.92
N GLU A 254 -49.08 -20.92 -5.47
CA GLU A 254 -48.48 -22.20 -5.88
C GLU A 254 -48.88 -22.64 -7.30
N LYS A 255 -49.90 -22.02 -7.90
CA LYS A 255 -50.49 -22.42 -9.17
C LYS A 255 -50.52 -21.28 -10.17
N GLU A 256 -50.23 -21.60 -11.42
CA GLU A 256 -50.49 -20.71 -12.55
C GLU A 256 -51.93 -20.89 -13.07
N PRO A 257 -52.61 -19.80 -13.50
CA PRO A 257 -52.16 -18.41 -13.42
C PRO A 257 -52.14 -17.90 -11.97
N LEU A 258 -51.05 -17.22 -11.58
CA LEU A 258 -50.97 -16.52 -10.30
C LEU A 258 -52.14 -15.51 -10.11
N PRO A 259 -52.49 -15.14 -8.86
CA PRO A 259 -53.50 -14.12 -8.58
C PRO A 259 -53.26 -12.83 -9.36
N ASP A 260 -54.34 -12.19 -9.81
CA ASP A 260 -54.28 -10.95 -10.58
C ASP A 260 -53.78 -9.75 -9.74
N LEU A 261 -53.46 -8.65 -10.43
CA LEU A 261 -52.83 -7.48 -9.82
C LEU A 261 -53.72 -6.83 -8.75
N ASP A 262 -55.04 -6.81 -8.96
CA ASP A 262 -55.98 -6.19 -8.02
C ASP A 262 -56.26 -7.10 -6.82
N THR A 263 -56.21 -8.41 -6.99
CA THR A 263 -56.22 -9.40 -5.90
C THR A 263 -54.97 -9.27 -5.03
N ARG A 264 -53.78 -9.07 -5.61
CA ARG A 264 -52.54 -8.81 -4.85
C ARG A 264 -52.60 -7.49 -4.08
N ARG A 265 -53.07 -6.41 -4.71
CA ARG A 265 -53.32 -5.11 -4.06
C ARG A 265 -54.32 -5.24 -2.91
N ALA A 266 -55.39 -6.02 -3.11
CA ALA A 266 -56.40 -6.24 -2.10
C ALA A 266 -55.87 -7.09 -0.92
N LEU A 267 -55.02 -8.10 -1.18
CA LEU A 267 -54.31 -8.83 -0.13
C LEU A 267 -53.42 -7.90 0.70
N LEU A 268 -52.63 -7.01 0.07
CA LEU A 268 -51.85 -6.00 0.80
C LEU A 268 -52.76 -5.05 1.62
N ARG A 269 -53.92 -4.65 1.10
CA ARG A 269 -54.91 -3.86 1.85
C ARG A 269 -55.47 -4.61 3.07
N VAL A 270 -55.66 -5.93 3.01
CA VAL A 270 -56.05 -6.75 4.16
C VAL A 270 -54.95 -6.74 5.23
N LEU A 271 -53.69 -6.94 4.84
CA LEU A 271 -52.55 -6.87 5.76
C LEU A 271 -52.43 -5.49 6.43
N VAL A 272 -52.61 -4.41 5.67
CA VAL A 272 -52.57 -3.02 6.19
C VAL A 272 -53.83 -2.65 6.99
N ALA A 273 -54.96 -3.33 6.78
CA ALA A 273 -56.15 -3.18 7.63
C ALA A 273 -55.98 -3.84 9.00
N HIS A 274 -55.27 -4.98 9.05
CA HIS A 274 -55.01 -5.75 10.27
C HIS A 274 -53.59 -5.57 10.83
N ALA A 275 -52.86 -4.52 10.43
CA ALA A 275 -51.45 -4.34 10.81
C ALA A 275 -51.23 -4.40 12.34
N GLY A 276 -52.14 -3.82 13.13
CA GLY A 276 -52.06 -3.85 14.60
C GLY A 276 -52.29 -5.22 15.24
N ASP A 277 -52.83 -6.19 14.50
CA ASP A 277 -53.04 -7.58 14.91
C ASP A 277 -51.98 -8.54 14.31
N LEU A 278 -51.16 -8.06 13.37
CA LEU A 278 -50.25 -8.87 12.54
C LEU A 278 -48.77 -8.55 12.72
N LEU A 279 -48.42 -7.31 13.08
CA LEU A 279 -47.04 -6.97 13.41
C LEU A 279 -46.54 -7.87 14.58
N ASP A 280 -45.26 -8.22 14.54
CA ASP A 280 -44.60 -9.24 15.35
C ASP A 280 -44.96 -10.73 15.06
N GLU A 281 -46.00 -11.06 14.27
CA GLU A 281 -46.38 -12.46 13.99
C GLU A 281 -45.47 -13.16 12.96
N GLN A 282 -44.31 -13.63 13.43
CA GLN A 282 -43.23 -14.17 12.61
C GLN A 282 -43.62 -15.40 11.75
N ASN A 283 -44.63 -16.18 12.16
CA ASN A 283 -45.15 -17.29 11.36
C ASN A 283 -45.79 -16.78 10.06
N ILE A 284 -46.64 -15.76 10.17
CA ILE A 284 -47.33 -15.12 9.04
C ILE A 284 -46.32 -14.42 8.14
N ALA A 285 -45.36 -13.67 8.72
CA ALA A 285 -44.25 -13.09 7.97
C ALA A 285 -43.42 -14.15 7.23
N THR A 286 -43.26 -15.35 7.77
CA THR A 286 -42.52 -16.45 7.12
C THR A 286 -43.27 -17.02 5.92
N ALA A 287 -44.59 -17.18 6.02
CA ALA A 287 -45.44 -17.63 4.91
C ALA A 287 -45.51 -16.61 3.76
N LEU A 288 -45.65 -15.32 4.08
CA LEU A 288 -45.91 -14.27 3.09
C LEU A 288 -44.65 -13.70 2.42
N ARG A 289 -43.48 -13.71 3.07
CA ARG A 289 -42.25 -13.03 2.56
C ARG A 289 -41.70 -13.54 1.23
N GLN A 290 -42.11 -14.72 0.79
CA GLN A 290 -41.71 -15.32 -0.50
C GLN A 290 -42.71 -15.03 -1.64
N LEU A 291 -43.86 -14.41 -1.35
CA LEU A 291 -44.91 -14.19 -2.34
C LEU A 291 -44.64 -12.91 -3.15
N PRO A 292 -44.94 -12.88 -4.46
CA PRO A 292 -44.82 -11.68 -5.29
C PRO A 292 -46.00 -10.73 -5.03
N ILE A 293 -45.98 -10.05 -3.89
CA ILE A 293 -47.08 -9.21 -3.36
C ILE A 293 -46.72 -7.72 -3.24
N VAL A 294 -45.46 -7.33 -3.45
CA VAL A 294 -45.04 -5.92 -3.38
C VAL A 294 -45.05 -5.30 -4.77
N GLU A 295 -46.01 -4.42 -5.04
CA GLU A 295 -45.99 -3.58 -6.25
C GLU A 295 -44.78 -2.65 -6.20
N CYS A 296 -43.99 -2.63 -7.26
CA CYS A 296 -42.78 -1.80 -7.36
C CYS A 296 -42.92 -0.70 -8.42
N GLN A 297 -41.99 0.24 -8.42
CA GLN A 297 -41.99 1.39 -9.34
C GLN A 297 -41.83 0.99 -10.81
N ASP A 298 -41.28 -0.20 -11.09
CA ASP A 298 -41.21 -0.82 -12.42
C ASP A 298 -42.57 -1.35 -12.94
N GLY A 299 -43.63 -1.27 -12.12
CA GLY A 299 -44.96 -1.79 -12.40
C GLY A 299 -45.11 -3.30 -12.20
N GLN A 300 -44.07 -3.99 -11.70
CA GLN A 300 -44.09 -5.42 -11.45
C GLN A 300 -44.34 -5.73 -9.97
N PHE A 301 -44.54 -7.02 -9.66
CA PHE A 301 -44.81 -7.50 -8.31
C PHE A 301 -43.65 -8.40 -7.83
N HIS A 302 -42.87 -7.89 -6.88
CA HIS A 302 -41.67 -8.54 -6.35
C HIS A 302 -41.93 -9.14 -4.96
N ARG A 303 -40.97 -9.98 -4.49
CA ARG A 303 -41.01 -10.59 -3.15
C ARG A 303 -40.50 -9.60 -2.12
N PRO A 304 -41.12 -9.47 -0.93
CA PRO A 304 -40.63 -8.58 0.14
C PRO A 304 -39.12 -8.66 0.40
N ILE A 305 -38.56 -9.87 0.56
CA ILE A 305 -37.12 -10.08 0.83
C ILE A 305 -36.19 -9.75 -0.35
N GLY A 306 -36.71 -9.52 -1.55
CA GLY A 306 -35.95 -9.05 -2.71
C GLY A 306 -36.20 -7.58 -3.04
N THR A 307 -37.05 -6.89 -2.27
CA THR A 307 -37.50 -5.52 -2.55
C THR A 307 -36.90 -4.52 -1.55
N TYR A 308 -36.81 -3.26 -1.95
CA TYR A 308 -36.25 -2.16 -1.15
C TYR A 308 -37.23 -0.99 -1.02
N PHE A 309 -37.05 -0.15 0.00
CA PHE A 309 -37.64 1.20 -0.02
C PHE A 309 -36.73 2.16 -0.80
N GLU A 310 -37.32 3.18 -1.42
CA GLU A 310 -36.55 4.24 -2.07
C GLU A 310 -35.84 5.12 -1.03
N ASN A 311 -34.51 5.14 -1.08
CA ASN A 311 -33.65 6.08 -0.38
C ASN A 311 -32.32 6.24 -1.13
N SER A 312 -31.51 7.24 -0.74
CA SER A 312 -30.23 7.54 -1.40
C SER A 312 -29.23 6.39 -1.34
N LEU A 313 -29.12 5.67 -0.22
CA LEU A 313 -28.21 4.53 -0.07
C LEU A 313 -28.53 3.39 -1.05
N VAL A 314 -29.82 3.02 -1.16
CA VAL A 314 -30.27 1.98 -2.11
C VAL A 314 -30.00 2.40 -3.55
N LEU A 315 -30.27 3.67 -3.90
CA LEU A 315 -30.03 4.21 -5.23
C LEU A 315 -28.55 4.31 -5.59
N GLU A 316 -27.67 4.73 -4.67
CA GLU A 316 -26.22 4.80 -4.92
C GLU A 316 -25.58 3.40 -5.03
N VAL A 317 -26.01 2.45 -4.19
CA VAL A 317 -25.39 1.11 -4.14
C VAL A 317 -25.94 0.15 -5.19
N LEU A 318 -27.26 0.05 -5.36
CA LEU A 318 -27.89 -0.90 -6.29
C LEU A 318 -28.28 -0.28 -7.63
N GLY A 319 -28.33 1.05 -7.72
CA GLY A 319 -28.73 1.79 -8.92
C GLY A 319 -30.24 1.81 -9.15
N SER A 320 -30.67 2.56 -10.18
CA SER A 320 -32.07 2.68 -10.62
C SER A 320 -32.69 1.37 -11.16
N THR A 321 -31.95 0.26 -11.17
CA THR A 321 -32.41 -1.09 -11.50
C THR A 321 -32.89 -1.89 -10.28
N ALA A 322 -32.80 -1.33 -9.06
CA ALA A 322 -33.31 -1.98 -7.86
C ALA A 322 -34.86 -2.03 -7.87
N PRO A 323 -35.49 -3.13 -7.41
CA PRO A 323 -36.93 -3.18 -7.21
C PRO A 323 -37.31 -2.31 -5.99
N LEU A 324 -37.80 -1.11 -6.26
CA LEU A 324 -38.25 -0.14 -5.25
C LEU A 324 -39.76 -0.29 -4.99
N ALA A 325 -40.13 -0.56 -3.74
CA ALA A 325 -41.51 -0.72 -3.30
C ALA A 325 -42.30 0.58 -3.50
N LYS A 326 -43.43 0.47 -4.20
CA LYS A 326 -44.35 1.58 -4.45
C LYS A 326 -45.35 1.70 -3.28
N LEU A 327 -45.15 2.71 -2.44
CA LEU A 327 -46.08 3.02 -1.37
C LEU A 327 -47.32 3.78 -1.89
N PRO A 328 -48.54 3.48 -1.39
CA PRO A 328 -49.74 4.24 -1.71
C PRO A 328 -49.81 5.57 -0.94
N ASP A 329 -50.50 6.56 -1.50
CA ASP A 329 -50.73 7.86 -0.85
C ASP A 329 -51.59 7.73 0.42
N GLU A 330 -52.56 6.81 0.42
CA GLU A 330 -53.37 6.48 1.59
C GLU A 330 -52.67 5.46 2.50
N LYS A 331 -52.66 5.72 3.81
CA LYS A 331 -52.04 4.84 4.84
C LYS A 331 -50.57 4.49 4.56
N GLN A 332 -49.80 5.44 4.01
CA GLN A 332 -48.39 5.26 3.64
C GLN A 332 -47.54 4.64 4.76
N MET A 333 -47.65 5.14 6.00
CA MET A 333 -46.91 4.62 7.17
C MET A 333 -47.25 3.16 7.47
N ALA A 334 -48.53 2.84 7.75
CA ALA A 334 -48.94 1.46 8.04
C ALA A 334 -48.64 0.48 6.89
N THR A 335 -48.59 0.96 5.65
CA THR A 335 -48.14 0.15 4.50
C THR A 335 -46.63 -0.11 4.54
N ARG A 336 -45.83 0.91 4.88
CA ARG A 336 -44.39 0.78 5.09
C ARG A 336 -44.09 -0.18 6.25
N ASP A 337 -44.76 -0.05 7.38
CA ASP A 337 -44.56 -0.88 8.57
C ASP A 337 -44.80 -2.37 8.26
N VAL A 338 -45.92 -2.69 7.59
CA VAL A 338 -46.24 -4.05 7.12
C VAL A 338 -45.22 -4.55 6.10
N LEU A 339 -44.81 -3.74 5.12
CA LEU A 339 -43.81 -4.15 4.13
C LEU A 339 -42.43 -4.39 4.77
N GLN A 340 -42.05 -3.60 5.76
CA GLN A 340 -40.79 -3.75 6.51
C GLN A 340 -40.81 -5.04 7.34
N TRP A 341 -41.91 -5.33 8.04
CA TRP A 341 -42.13 -6.60 8.76
C TRP A 341 -42.13 -7.83 7.83
N LEU A 342 -42.67 -7.71 6.62
CA LEU A 342 -42.56 -8.75 5.59
C LEU A 342 -41.13 -8.91 5.03
N GLY A 343 -40.23 -7.96 5.27
CA GLY A 343 -38.81 -8.03 4.93
C GLY A 343 -38.32 -7.09 3.82
N VAL A 344 -39.12 -6.10 3.40
CA VAL A 344 -38.64 -4.99 2.54
C VAL A 344 -37.62 -4.15 3.33
N SER A 345 -36.49 -3.82 2.71
CA SER A 345 -35.33 -3.24 3.43
C SER A 345 -35.06 -1.79 3.02
N ASP A 346 -34.61 -0.97 3.98
CA ASP A 346 -33.96 0.32 3.71
C ASP A 346 -32.47 0.18 3.37
N PHE A 347 -31.86 -0.96 3.71
CA PHE A 347 -30.42 -1.20 3.53
C PHE A 347 -30.17 -2.29 2.48
N PRO A 348 -29.28 -2.05 1.48
CA PRO A 348 -28.82 -3.08 0.55
C PRO A 348 -28.44 -4.39 1.25
N ARG A 349 -28.87 -5.53 0.69
CA ARG A 349 -28.50 -6.87 1.15
C ARG A 349 -27.22 -7.30 0.43
N ALA A 350 -26.29 -7.93 1.14
CA ALA A 350 -24.96 -8.24 0.62
C ALA A 350 -24.96 -9.00 -0.71
N HIS A 351 -25.84 -10.00 -0.87
CA HIS A 351 -26.03 -10.74 -2.12
C HIS A 351 -26.34 -9.83 -3.32
N ASP A 352 -27.23 -8.85 -3.15
CA ASP A 352 -27.65 -7.95 -4.23
C ASP A 352 -26.54 -6.93 -4.55
N VAL A 353 -25.70 -6.56 -3.57
CA VAL A 353 -24.48 -5.76 -3.77
C VAL A 353 -23.44 -6.55 -4.58
N LEU A 354 -23.19 -7.81 -4.21
CA LEU A 354 -22.28 -8.69 -4.95
C LEU A 354 -22.77 -8.91 -6.40
N GLN A 355 -24.06 -9.20 -6.59
CA GLN A 355 -24.66 -9.36 -7.92
C GLN A 355 -24.63 -8.04 -8.72
N ARG A 356 -24.76 -6.88 -8.08
CA ARG A 356 -24.60 -5.57 -8.73
C ARG A 356 -23.17 -5.33 -9.19
N VAL A 357 -22.18 -5.67 -8.35
CA VAL A 357 -20.75 -5.58 -8.70
C VAL A 357 -20.41 -6.54 -9.84
N GLU A 358 -20.86 -7.79 -9.79
CA GLU A 358 -20.69 -8.78 -10.88
C GLU A 358 -21.26 -8.24 -12.21
N ASN A 359 -22.51 -7.76 -12.20
CA ASN A 359 -23.15 -7.20 -13.40
C ASN A 359 -22.41 -5.97 -13.98
N LEU A 360 -21.82 -5.12 -13.15
CA LEU A 360 -21.02 -3.97 -13.59
C LEU A 360 -19.62 -4.37 -14.11
N THR A 361 -19.06 -5.46 -13.58
CA THR A 361 -17.70 -5.94 -13.88
C THR A 361 -17.61 -6.98 -15.00
N ASN A 362 -18.72 -7.62 -15.33
CA ASN A 362 -18.90 -8.57 -16.45
C ASN A 362 -18.53 -7.99 -17.84
N GLN A 363 -18.27 -6.68 -17.94
CA GLN A 363 -17.67 -6.04 -19.10
C GLN A 363 -16.65 -5.00 -18.63
N GLY A 364 -15.68 -4.65 -19.47
CA GLY A 364 -14.60 -3.71 -19.12
C GLY A 364 -15.07 -2.30 -18.70
N PRO A 365 -14.21 -1.51 -18.02
CA PRO A 365 -14.59 -0.23 -17.43
C PRO A 365 -14.89 0.85 -18.47
N SER A 366 -16.16 1.13 -18.73
CA SER A 366 -16.62 2.35 -19.41
C SER A 366 -16.75 3.50 -18.41
N ALA A 367 -16.91 4.74 -18.90
CA ALA A 367 -17.13 5.91 -18.05
C ALA A 367 -18.34 5.71 -17.10
N ASP A 368 -19.48 5.32 -17.65
CA ASP A 368 -20.72 5.10 -16.89
C ASP A 368 -20.59 3.99 -15.83
N ARG A 369 -19.78 2.96 -16.11
CA ARG A 369 -19.51 1.88 -15.14
C ARG A 369 -18.54 2.30 -14.06
N ARG A 370 -17.49 3.06 -14.39
CA ARG A 370 -16.59 3.66 -13.39
C ARG A 370 -17.39 4.54 -12.43
N GLU A 371 -18.31 5.35 -12.96
CA GLU A 371 -19.17 6.20 -12.14
C GLU A 371 -20.17 5.40 -11.31
N ALA A 372 -20.80 4.37 -11.86
CA ALA A 372 -21.64 3.46 -11.09
C ALA A 372 -20.89 2.76 -9.95
N ILE A 373 -19.62 2.37 -10.16
CA ILE A 373 -18.77 1.78 -9.11
C ILE A 373 -18.30 2.83 -8.09
N ARG A 374 -18.02 4.08 -8.49
CA ARG A 374 -17.72 5.20 -7.57
C ARG A 374 -18.92 5.51 -6.67
N SER A 375 -20.13 5.56 -7.23
CA SER A 375 -21.37 5.76 -6.50
C SER A 375 -21.65 4.61 -5.52
N LEU A 376 -21.48 3.36 -5.97
CA LEU A 376 -21.62 2.17 -5.11
C LEU A 376 -20.61 2.19 -3.95
N PHE A 377 -19.34 2.48 -4.24
CA PHE A 377 -18.28 2.58 -3.23
C PHE A 377 -18.56 3.72 -2.23
N LYS A 378 -19.04 4.88 -2.70
CA LYS A 378 -19.45 6.00 -1.84
C LYS A 378 -20.58 5.60 -0.89
N GLY A 379 -21.66 5.02 -1.41
CA GLY A 379 -22.81 4.60 -0.60
C GLY A 379 -22.42 3.58 0.47
N LEU A 380 -21.56 2.61 0.13
CA LEU A 380 -20.98 1.67 1.10
C LEU A 380 -20.06 2.35 2.13
N ALA A 381 -19.22 3.29 1.72
CA ALA A 381 -18.30 3.99 2.60
C ALA A 381 -19.03 4.87 3.64
N GLU A 382 -19.98 5.69 3.19
CA GLU A 382 -20.74 6.61 4.04
C GLU A 382 -21.68 5.89 5.03
N ASN A 383 -21.96 4.60 4.81
CA ASN A 383 -22.87 3.79 5.64
C ASN A 383 -22.20 2.54 6.22
N TRP A 384 -20.86 2.48 6.24
CA TRP A 384 -20.12 1.23 6.56
C TRP A 384 -20.39 0.69 7.97
N GLU A 385 -20.55 1.59 8.96
CA GLU A 385 -20.91 1.23 10.34
C GLU A 385 -22.32 0.62 10.43
N ASN A 386 -23.27 1.14 9.66
CA ASN A 386 -24.65 0.61 9.60
C ASN A 386 -24.74 -0.77 8.91
N LEU A 387 -23.64 -1.26 8.36
CA LEU A 387 -23.51 -2.57 7.73
C LEU A 387 -22.69 -3.57 8.57
N ALA A 388 -22.23 -3.19 9.77
CA ALA A 388 -21.31 -3.98 10.61
C ALA A 388 -21.73 -5.45 10.81
N ASP A 389 -22.99 -5.70 11.16
CA ASP A 389 -23.53 -7.06 11.38
C ASP A 389 -23.60 -7.94 10.11
N LYS A 390 -23.13 -7.43 8.97
CA LYS A 390 -23.16 -8.08 7.64
C LYS A 390 -21.82 -8.01 6.90
N HIS A 391 -20.72 -7.62 7.57
CA HIS A 391 -19.40 -7.54 6.93
C HIS A 391 -18.90 -8.90 6.43
N ASP A 392 -19.20 -10.00 7.14
CA ASP A 392 -18.86 -11.37 6.75
C ASP A 392 -19.46 -11.75 5.37
N ASP A 393 -20.71 -11.35 5.09
CA ASP A 393 -21.40 -11.62 3.81
C ASP A 393 -20.77 -10.84 2.62
N LEU A 394 -19.89 -9.87 2.88
CA LEU A 394 -19.22 -9.04 1.87
C LEU A 394 -17.75 -9.44 1.62
N GLU A 395 -17.25 -10.52 2.24
CA GLU A 395 -15.86 -11.00 2.10
C GLU A 395 -15.41 -11.19 0.65
N GLU A 396 -16.32 -11.53 -0.26
CA GLU A 396 -16.02 -11.76 -1.67
C GLU A 396 -15.54 -10.48 -2.39
N LEU A 397 -15.97 -9.29 -1.95
CA LEU A 397 -15.46 -8.01 -2.47
C LEU A 397 -13.96 -7.80 -2.22
N GLN A 398 -13.35 -8.49 -1.25
CA GLN A 398 -11.90 -8.45 -1.02
C GLN A 398 -11.11 -9.20 -2.12
N ARG A 399 -11.78 -10.10 -2.86
CA ARG A 399 -11.18 -11.03 -3.83
C ARG A 399 -11.57 -10.72 -5.28
N MET A 400 -12.79 -10.20 -5.51
CA MET A 400 -13.27 -9.79 -6.83
C MET A 400 -12.40 -8.69 -7.45
N ALA A 401 -12.25 -8.69 -8.78
CA ALA A 401 -11.65 -7.60 -9.52
C ALA A 401 -12.74 -6.60 -9.93
N TRP A 402 -12.94 -5.55 -9.13
CA TRP A 402 -14.06 -4.61 -9.32
C TRP A 402 -13.72 -3.12 -9.19
N LEU A 403 -12.54 -2.77 -8.69
CA LEU A 403 -12.17 -1.39 -8.46
C LEU A 403 -11.57 -0.76 -9.73
N PRO A 404 -11.85 0.53 -10.02
CA PRO A 404 -11.22 1.24 -11.11
C PRO A 404 -9.82 1.73 -10.72
N GLY A 405 -8.87 1.65 -11.64
CA GLY A 405 -7.53 2.23 -11.51
C GLY A 405 -7.36 3.46 -12.41
N HIS A 406 -6.52 4.42 -12.01
CA HIS A 406 -6.24 5.64 -12.77
C HIS A 406 -5.64 5.34 -14.15
N ARG A 407 -4.72 4.35 -14.24
CA ARG A 407 -4.00 4.02 -15.49
C ARG A 407 -4.48 2.71 -16.12
N SER A 408 -5.02 1.79 -15.31
CA SER A 408 -5.59 0.53 -15.76
C SER A 408 -6.80 0.69 -16.68
N THR A 409 -6.81 -0.09 -17.76
CA THR A 409 -7.96 -0.29 -18.66
C THR A 409 -8.87 -1.45 -18.24
N SER A 410 -8.57 -2.11 -17.13
CA SER A 410 -9.30 -3.27 -16.59
C SER A 410 -9.71 -3.03 -15.14
N TRP A 411 -10.74 -3.75 -14.67
CA TRP A 411 -11.08 -3.81 -13.25
C TRP A 411 -9.98 -4.49 -12.43
N LEU A 412 -9.82 -4.07 -11.17
CA LEU A 412 -8.71 -4.47 -10.31
C LEU A 412 -9.20 -5.04 -8.97
N PRO A 413 -8.54 -6.09 -8.44
CA PRO A 413 -8.80 -6.54 -7.08
C PRO A 413 -8.18 -5.59 -6.05
N PRO A 414 -8.78 -5.43 -4.86
CA PRO A 414 -8.31 -4.52 -3.80
C PRO A 414 -6.82 -4.63 -3.45
N SER A 415 -6.28 -5.85 -3.43
CA SER A 415 -4.86 -6.12 -3.12
C SER A 415 -3.85 -5.53 -4.12
N SER A 416 -4.32 -5.17 -5.32
CA SER A 416 -3.51 -4.63 -6.43
C SER A 416 -3.53 -3.10 -6.56
N VAL A 417 -4.41 -2.42 -5.82
CA VAL A 417 -4.53 -0.95 -5.81
C VAL A 417 -4.09 -0.35 -4.48
N TYR A 418 -3.66 0.90 -4.53
CA TYR A 418 -3.39 1.73 -3.36
C TYR A 418 -4.38 2.89 -3.26
N SER A 419 -4.61 3.39 -2.04
CA SER A 419 -5.32 4.65 -1.84
C SER A 419 -4.49 5.84 -2.33
N VAL A 420 -5.15 6.94 -2.68
CA VAL A 420 -4.44 8.10 -3.29
C VAL A 420 -3.64 8.93 -2.27
N PHE A 421 -3.77 8.68 -0.97
CA PHE A 421 -3.22 9.53 0.09
C PHE A 421 -1.69 9.68 0.04
N SER A 422 -0.99 8.66 -0.44
CA SER A 422 0.47 8.62 -0.57
C SER A 422 0.95 8.53 -2.02
N ARG A 423 0.06 8.79 -3.00
CA ARG A 423 0.31 8.66 -4.46
C ARG A 423 1.63 9.30 -4.90
N PHE A 424 1.93 10.49 -4.38
CA PHE A 424 3.16 11.25 -4.65
C PHE A 424 4.46 10.61 -4.16
N LEU A 425 4.43 9.57 -3.31
CA LEU A 425 5.63 8.86 -2.86
C LEU A 425 6.13 7.81 -3.87
N PHE A 426 5.26 7.31 -4.75
CA PHE A 426 5.55 6.12 -5.56
C PHE A 426 4.74 6.02 -6.87
N GLU A 427 4.27 7.14 -7.41
CA GLU A 427 3.27 7.15 -8.50
C GLU A 427 3.71 6.36 -9.75
N THR A 428 5.00 6.28 -10.04
CA THR A 428 5.49 5.53 -11.21
C THR A 428 5.55 4.01 -11.02
N GLN A 429 5.32 3.50 -9.80
CA GLN A 429 5.53 2.09 -9.45
C GLN A 429 4.26 1.28 -9.13
N ALA A 430 3.11 1.95 -9.01
CA ALA A 430 1.86 1.32 -8.55
C ALA A 430 0.62 1.90 -9.25
N GLU A 431 -0.51 1.23 -9.05
CA GLU A 431 -1.82 1.61 -9.55
C GLU A 431 -2.69 2.15 -8.40
N PHE A 432 -3.47 3.19 -8.68
CA PHE A 432 -4.15 3.98 -7.65
C PHE A 432 -5.66 4.04 -7.89
N LEU A 433 -6.41 3.90 -6.80
CA LEU A 433 -7.87 3.82 -6.80
C LEU A 433 -8.51 5.06 -7.43
N ASP A 434 -9.25 4.88 -8.53
CA ASP A 434 -9.93 5.91 -9.33
C ASP A 434 -11.31 6.29 -8.74
N ILE A 435 -11.25 6.76 -7.49
CA ILE A 435 -12.40 7.20 -6.67
C ILE A 435 -12.00 8.52 -5.98
N PRO A 436 -12.89 9.52 -5.87
CA PRO A 436 -12.54 10.82 -5.27
C PRO A 436 -11.93 10.73 -3.87
N VAL A 437 -10.91 11.55 -3.59
CA VAL A 437 -10.14 11.52 -2.33
C VAL A 437 -11.00 11.71 -1.07
N LEU A 438 -12.07 12.50 -1.15
CA LEU A 438 -13.01 12.70 -0.03
C LEU A 438 -13.75 11.40 0.32
N VAL A 439 -14.20 10.65 -0.68
CA VAL A 439 -14.84 9.34 -0.50
C VAL A 439 -13.83 8.33 0.06
N GLN A 440 -12.58 8.35 -0.42
CA GLN A 440 -11.52 7.51 0.15
C GLN A 440 -11.25 7.85 1.63
N ARG A 441 -11.33 9.13 2.04
CA ARG A 441 -11.16 9.54 3.45
C ARG A 441 -12.29 9.03 4.33
N VAL A 442 -13.55 9.16 3.91
CA VAL A 442 -14.71 8.57 4.64
C VAL A 442 -14.56 7.04 4.74
N ALA A 443 -14.05 6.40 3.68
CA ALA A 443 -13.80 4.96 3.65
C ALA A 443 -12.59 4.48 4.49
N ALA A 444 -11.75 5.37 5.06
CA ALA A 444 -10.40 5.01 5.52
C ALA A 444 -10.38 3.98 6.66
N ASP A 445 -11.05 4.27 7.78
CA ASP A 445 -11.08 3.37 8.94
C ASP A 445 -12.01 2.16 8.78
N GLY A 446 -12.94 2.24 7.81
CA GLY A 446 -13.95 1.22 7.51
C GLY A 446 -13.66 0.44 6.22
N LEU A 447 -14.29 0.83 5.12
CA LEU A 447 -14.31 0.08 3.86
C LEU A 447 -12.91 -0.16 3.25
N LEU A 448 -11.99 0.82 3.25
CA LEU A 448 -10.61 0.61 2.76
C LEU A 448 -9.86 -0.43 3.60
N ARG A 449 -10.07 -0.41 4.93
CA ARG A 449 -9.48 -1.36 5.87
C ARG A 449 -10.02 -2.78 5.67
N PHE A 450 -11.34 -2.92 5.50
CA PHE A 450 -11.99 -4.19 5.18
C PHE A 450 -11.52 -4.77 3.85
N LEU A 451 -11.44 -3.93 2.80
CA LEU A 451 -10.93 -4.32 1.49
C LEU A 451 -9.39 -4.52 1.47
N GLN A 452 -8.69 -4.28 2.58
CA GLN A 452 -7.23 -4.41 2.71
C GLN A 452 -6.44 -3.53 1.72
N ILE A 453 -7.03 -2.40 1.31
CA ILE A 453 -6.42 -1.47 0.34
C ILE A 453 -5.30 -0.69 1.05
N ARG A 454 -4.08 -0.81 0.53
CA ARG A 454 -2.89 -0.25 1.17
C ARG A 454 -2.81 1.26 0.99
N SER A 455 -2.48 1.96 2.07
CA SER A 455 -2.30 3.41 2.10
C SER A 455 -0.84 3.86 2.30
N GLU A 456 0.06 2.97 2.69
CA GLU A 456 1.51 3.23 2.74
C GLU A 456 2.27 2.33 1.75
N PRO A 457 3.32 2.84 1.08
CA PRO A 457 4.14 2.05 0.16
C PRO A 457 5.25 1.26 0.86
N ASP A 458 5.63 0.12 0.28
CA ASP A 458 6.92 -0.51 0.58
C ASP A 458 8.08 0.43 0.20
N VAL A 459 9.12 0.52 1.03
CA VAL A 459 10.30 1.38 0.82
C VAL A 459 10.95 1.18 -0.55
N ILE A 460 10.91 -0.04 -1.12
CA ILE A 460 11.44 -0.33 -2.46
C ILE A 460 10.68 0.41 -3.58
N LEU A 461 9.38 0.68 -3.41
CA LEU A 461 8.58 1.42 -4.38
C LEU A 461 8.98 2.91 -4.37
N VAL A 462 9.17 3.50 -3.19
CA VAL A 462 9.62 4.89 -3.06
C VAL A 462 11.05 5.08 -3.59
N VAL A 463 11.95 4.12 -3.32
CA VAL A 463 13.32 4.09 -3.88
C VAL A 463 13.31 4.01 -5.41
N LYS A 464 12.52 3.09 -6.00
CA LYS A 464 12.41 2.97 -7.46
C LYS A 464 11.75 4.19 -8.10
N HIS A 465 10.75 4.77 -7.45
CA HIS A 465 10.09 5.99 -7.91
C HIS A 465 11.07 7.15 -8.00
N LEU A 466 11.82 7.42 -6.93
CA LEU A 466 12.84 8.46 -6.90
C LEU A 466 13.88 8.27 -8.01
N LEU A 467 14.37 7.04 -8.22
CA LEU A 467 15.32 6.74 -9.31
C LEU A 467 14.72 6.96 -10.70
N GLN A 468 13.45 6.59 -10.93
CA GLN A 468 12.80 6.80 -12.21
C GLN A 468 12.54 8.30 -12.48
N VAL A 469 12.06 9.04 -11.48
CA VAL A 469 11.83 10.49 -11.57
C VAL A 469 13.15 11.23 -11.85
N ALA A 470 14.22 10.89 -11.11
CA ALA A 470 15.56 11.41 -11.36
C ALA A 470 16.11 11.08 -12.75
N GLN A 471 15.82 9.88 -13.29
CA GLN A 471 16.23 9.48 -14.64
C GLN A 471 15.54 10.29 -15.74
N HIS A 472 14.32 10.78 -15.51
CA HIS A 472 13.59 11.63 -16.47
C HIS A 472 13.89 13.13 -16.29
N GLY A 473 14.44 13.52 -15.14
CA GLY A 473 14.68 14.93 -14.78
C GLY A 473 13.43 15.64 -14.27
N ASP A 474 12.38 14.89 -13.90
CA ASP A 474 11.14 15.43 -13.34
C ASP A 474 11.33 15.85 -11.86
N GLY A 475 10.57 16.84 -11.40
CA GLY A 475 10.64 17.32 -10.02
C GLY A 475 9.96 16.38 -9.03
N VAL A 476 10.65 16.00 -7.95
CA VAL A 476 10.10 15.12 -6.90
C VAL A 476 9.52 15.89 -5.71
N ASN A 477 8.42 15.39 -5.13
CA ASN A 477 7.85 15.92 -3.89
C ASN A 477 8.82 15.68 -2.71
N MET A 478 9.10 16.72 -1.91
CA MET A 478 10.00 16.67 -0.75
C MET A 478 9.62 15.64 0.32
N GLN A 479 8.34 15.25 0.39
CA GLN A 479 7.87 14.19 1.29
C GLN A 479 8.45 12.81 0.95
N VAL A 480 8.99 12.60 -0.27
CA VAL A 480 9.79 11.40 -0.61
C VAL A 480 11.04 11.32 0.25
N TYR A 481 11.78 12.41 0.42
CA TYR A 481 12.95 12.45 1.30
C TYR A 481 12.56 12.30 2.77
N GLU A 482 11.40 12.81 3.16
CA GLU A 482 10.89 12.65 4.53
C GLU A 482 10.52 11.21 4.86
N PHE A 483 9.83 10.51 3.95
CA PHE A 483 9.55 9.09 4.06
C PHE A 483 10.86 8.28 4.11
N LEU A 484 11.76 8.47 3.14
CA LEU A 484 13.04 7.76 3.10
C LEU A 484 13.91 8.04 4.34
N ASN A 485 13.79 9.23 4.95
CA ASN A 485 14.47 9.58 6.19
C ASN A 485 13.85 8.92 7.43
N ARG A 486 12.52 8.80 7.52
CA ARG A 486 11.86 7.97 8.54
C ARG A 486 12.30 6.50 8.44
N HIS A 487 12.60 6.02 7.24
CA HIS A 487 13.05 4.65 6.97
C HIS A 487 14.56 4.49 6.76
N ALA A 488 15.41 5.45 7.19
CA ALA A 488 16.85 5.52 6.87
C ALA A 488 17.73 4.31 7.29
N LEU A 489 17.18 3.32 8.01
CA LEU A 489 17.85 2.07 8.37
C LEU A 489 17.46 0.88 7.47
N ASP A 490 16.51 1.04 6.55
CA ASP A 490 16.13 -0.01 5.60
C ASP A 490 17.22 -0.20 4.53
N GLN A 491 17.72 -1.43 4.41
CA GLN A 491 18.78 -1.81 3.47
C GLN A 491 18.47 -1.49 2.00
N LYS A 492 17.19 -1.35 1.62
CA LYS A 492 16.75 -0.97 0.27
C LYS A 492 17.23 0.43 -0.14
N ILE A 493 17.48 1.33 0.83
CA ILE A 493 17.97 2.69 0.58
C ILE A 493 19.40 2.68 0.00
N ASN A 494 20.19 1.63 0.23
CA ASN A 494 21.53 1.50 -0.38
C ASN A 494 21.50 1.48 -1.92
N LEU A 495 20.36 1.20 -2.56
CA LEU A 495 20.18 1.28 -4.01
C LEU A 495 20.26 2.72 -4.55
N LEU A 496 20.10 3.73 -3.68
CA LEU A 496 20.27 5.15 -4.00
C LEU A 496 21.73 5.64 -3.87
N LYS A 497 22.62 4.84 -3.25
CA LYS A 497 24.03 5.20 -3.09
C LYS A 497 24.76 5.03 -4.44
N GLY A 498 25.63 5.97 -4.81
CA GLY A 498 26.22 5.97 -6.15
C GLY A 498 25.22 6.35 -7.25
N LYS A 499 24.17 7.13 -6.94
CA LYS A 499 23.13 7.58 -7.87
C LYS A 499 22.78 9.05 -7.64
N ALA A 500 22.58 9.78 -8.73
CA ALA A 500 21.98 11.11 -8.71
C ALA A 500 20.51 10.98 -8.25
N CYS A 501 20.23 11.39 -7.02
CA CYS A 501 18.94 11.18 -6.36
C CYS A 501 18.53 12.29 -5.38
N LEU A 502 19.40 13.29 -5.14
CA LEU A 502 19.09 14.50 -4.36
C LEU A 502 18.67 15.62 -5.32
N TYR A 503 17.42 16.04 -5.26
CA TYR A 503 16.83 17.07 -6.12
C TYR A 503 17.06 18.46 -5.56
N LEU A 504 17.97 19.23 -6.17
CA LEU A 504 18.35 20.56 -5.72
C LEU A 504 17.35 21.63 -6.20
N SER A 505 17.40 22.80 -5.56
CA SER A 505 16.50 23.93 -5.83
C SER A 505 16.71 24.62 -7.20
N ASP A 506 17.73 24.24 -7.94
CA ASP A 506 17.97 24.64 -9.34
C ASP A 506 17.33 23.68 -10.36
N GLY A 507 16.72 22.57 -9.90
CA GLY A 507 16.12 21.53 -10.73
C GLY A 507 17.08 20.39 -11.11
N SER A 508 18.31 20.37 -10.60
CA SER A 508 19.27 19.29 -10.87
C SER A 508 19.13 18.11 -9.89
N TYR A 509 19.55 16.92 -10.33
CA TYR A 509 19.75 15.76 -9.47
C TYR A 509 21.24 15.52 -9.25
N VAL A 510 21.64 15.38 -7.97
CA VAL A 510 23.03 15.11 -7.58
C VAL A 510 23.15 13.88 -6.69
N GLU A 511 24.36 13.33 -6.59
CA GLU A 511 24.66 12.18 -5.72
C GLU A 511 25.00 12.64 -4.30
N GLY A 512 24.65 11.84 -3.28
CA GLY A 512 25.05 12.10 -1.90
C GLY A 512 26.56 12.18 -1.68
N GLY A 513 27.36 11.35 -2.37
CA GLY A 513 28.82 11.35 -2.26
C GLY A 513 29.52 12.61 -2.79
N VAL A 514 28.87 13.44 -3.60
CA VAL A 514 29.41 14.73 -4.07
C VAL A 514 28.96 15.93 -3.23
N CYS A 515 28.22 15.68 -2.13
CA CYS A 515 27.60 16.70 -1.30
C CYS A 515 28.24 16.78 0.10
N TYR A 516 28.49 18.01 0.56
CA TYR A 516 29.02 18.29 1.90
C TYR A 516 28.17 19.30 2.65
N TRP A 517 28.20 19.24 3.99
CA TRP A 517 27.53 20.21 4.86
C TRP A 517 28.36 21.46 5.18
N GLY A 518 29.69 21.34 5.16
CA GLY A 518 30.63 22.42 5.40
C GLY A 518 31.17 23.00 4.10
N THR A 519 31.72 24.22 4.19
CA THR A 519 32.37 24.89 3.05
C THR A 519 33.58 24.09 2.56
N HIS A 520 33.48 23.54 1.35
CA HIS A 520 34.57 22.85 0.65
C HIS A 520 35.24 23.78 -0.37
N PRO A 521 36.54 23.57 -0.70
CA PRO A 521 37.24 24.42 -1.66
C PRO A 521 37.04 24.01 -3.13
N PHE A 522 36.30 22.93 -3.38
CA PHE A 522 36.21 22.27 -4.69
C PHE A 522 35.32 22.95 -5.76
N GLY A 523 35.03 24.24 -5.62
CA GLY A 523 34.30 25.02 -6.63
C GLY A 523 32.97 24.39 -7.05
N GLN A 524 32.77 24.22 -8.36
CA GLN A 524 31.54 23.70 -8.96
C GLN A 524 31.52 22.15 -9.04
N ASN A 525 32.65 21.46 -8.79
CA ASN A 525 32.75 19.99 -8.88
C ASN A 525 31.99 19.26 -7.77
N ARG A 526 31.63 19.95 -6.69
CA ARG A 526 30.99 19.40 -5.48
C ARG A 526 29.96 20.38 -4.94
N ILE A 527 29.02 19.89 -4.14
CA ILE A 527 27.83 20.66 -3.71
C ILE A 527 27.86 20.93 -2.20
N HIS A 528 27.72 22.19 -1.83
CA HIS A 528 27.45 22.60 -0.45
C HIS A 528 25.94 22.60 -0.19
N LEU A 529 25.44 21.64 0.58
CA LEU A 529 24.02 21.58 0.93
C LEU A 529 23.62 22.71 1.88
N ASN A 530 22.42 23.26 1.69
CA ASN A 530 21.89 24.29 2.58
C ASN A 530 21.39 23.71 3.93
N GLN A 531 21.01 24.57 4.86
CA GLN A 531 20.52 24.13 6.18
C GLN A 531 19.17 23.38 6.11
N ASP A 532 18.34 23.60 5.09
CA ASP A 532 17.02 22.95 4.98
C ASP A 532 17.13 21.43 4.81
N TRP A 533 18.24 20.93 4.24
CA TRP A 533 18.50 19.50 4.13
C TRP A 533 18.83 18.84 5.48
N ARG A 534 19.25 19.58 6.52
CA ARG A 534 19.70 18.99 7.80
C ARG A 534 18.64 18.13 8.50
N LYS A 535 17.34 18.38 8.28
CA LYS A 535 16.24 17.52 8.76
C LYS A 535 16.29 16.08 8.21
N TYR A 536 16.96 15.86 7.07
CA TYR A 536 17.13 14.57 6.43
C TYR A 536 18.50 13.92 6.72
N GLN A 537 19.21 14.35 7.76
CA GLN A 537 20.56 13.87 8.08
C GLN A 537 20.70 12.33 8.19
N PRO A 538 19.78 11.56 8.82
CA PRO A 538 19.83 10.10 8.81
C PRO A 538 19.89 9.48 7.40
N LEU A 539 19.04 9.92 6.48
CA LEU A 539 19.07 9.48 5.07
C LEU A 539 20.38 9.89 4.40
N LEU A 540 20.74 11.16 4.50
CA LEU A 540 21.88 11.73 3.77
C LEU A 540 23.22 11.11 4.20
N THR A 541 23.35 10.72 5.48
CA THR A 541 24.51 9.98 5.99
C THR A 541 24.67 8.63 5.27
N GLN A 542 23.59 7.90 5.00
CA GLN A 542 23.64 6.62 4.25
C GLN A 542 24.05 6.85 2.78
N LEU A 543 23.50 7.90 2.17
CA LEU A 543 23.76 8.29 0.78
C LEU A 543 25.19 8.82 0.55
N GLY A 544 25.95 9.11 1.62
CA GLY A 544 27.37 9.48 1.57
C GLY A 544 27.69 10.94 1.88
N VAL A 545 26.69 11.76 2.24
CA VAL A 545 26.89 13.18 2.57
C VAL A 545 27.69 13.31 3.87
N SER A 546 28.78 14.08 3.85
CA SER A 546 29.67 14.26 5.00
C SER A 546 29.83 15.74 5.43
N GLU A 547 30.41 15.99 6.61
CA GLU A 547 30.62 17.36 7.10
C GLU A 547 31.71 18.11 6.32
N SER A 548 32.78 17.42 5.91
CA SER A 548 33.92 18.00 5.21
C SER A 548 34.64 16.95 4.36
N PRO A 549 35.34 17.37 3.29
CA PRO A 549 35.99 16.44 2.38
C PRO A 549 37.22 15.72 2.95
N THR A 550 37.42 14.51 2.47
CA THR A 550 38.58 13.65 2.71
C THR A 550 39.69 13.91 1.70
N ALA A 551 40.84 13.27 1.90
CA ALA A 551 41.92 13.28 0.93
C ALA A 551 41.54 12.54 -0.37
N LEU A 552 40.71 11.48 -0.29
CA LEU A 552 40.22 10.72 -1.45
C LEU A 552 39.29 11.57 -2.34
N ASP A 553 38.44 12.42 -1.74
CA ASP A 553 37.62 13.38 -2.50
C ASP A 553 38.49 14.32 -3.35
N ALA A 554 39.63 14.77 -2.80
CA ALA A 554 40.56 15.63 -3.50
C ALA A 554 41.27 14.92 -4.67
N LEU A 555 41.58 13.62 -4.55
CA LEU A 555 42.06 12.81 -5.67
C LEU A 555 41.03 12.72 -6.78
N GLN A 556 39.76 12.45 -6.43
CA GLN A 556 38.68 12.31 -7.41
C GLN A 556 38.46 13.62 -8.19
N VAL A 557 38.43 14.76 -7.50
CA VAL A 557 38.34 16.08 -8.15
C VAL A 557 39.55 16.38 -9.05
N LEU A 558 40.78 15.99 -8.66
CA LEU A 558 41.95 16.12 -9.53
C LEU A 558 41.86 15.21 -10.78
N GLY A 559 41.30 14.00 -10.64
CA GLY A 559 41.02 13.10 -11.76
C GLY A 559 40.01 13.70 -12.74
N GLU A 560 38.84 14.12 -12.24
CA GLU A 560 37.78 14.79 -13.02
C GLU A 560 38.31 16.01 -13.79
N ILE A 561 39.13 16.84 -13.16
CA ILE A 561 39.74 18.01 -13.81
C ILE A 561 40.82 17.58 -14.82
N SER A 562 41.63 16.54 -14.54
CA SER A 562 42.58 15.99 -15.51
C SER A 562 41.88 15.42 -16.75
N GLU A 563 40.67 14.88 -16.63
CA GLU A 563 39.85 14.39 -17.75
C GLU A 563 39.25 15.56 -18.55
N ALA A 564 38.66 16.55 -17.87
CA ALA A 564 38.05 17.75 -18.48
C ALA A 564 39.06 18.69 -19.20
N TYR A 565 40.36 18.45 -19.03
CA TYR A 565 41.48 19.17 -19.66
C TYR A 565 42.42 18.23 -20.44
N THR A 566 41.92 17.07 -20.88
CA THR A 566 42.65 16.12 -21.76
C THR A 566 43.16 16.76 -23.05
N ASP A 567 42.40 17.70 -23.61
CA ASP A 567 42.74 18.53 -24.78
C ASP A 567 43.98 19.43 -24.59
N ASN A 568 44.52 19.50 -23.36
CA ASN A 568 45.72 20.23 -22.99
C ASN A 568 45.57 21.77 -23.14
N ARG A 569 44.35 22.31 -22.99
CA ARG A 569 44.11 23.75 -22.84
C ARG A 569 44.64 24.30 -21.51
N GLN A 570 44.63 25.62 -21.37
CA GLN A 570 44.98 26.31 -20.14
C GLN A 570 43.81 26.23 -19.13
N LEU A 571 44.10 25.98 -17.85
CA LEU A 571 43.11 26.02 -16.77
C LEU A 571 42.47 27.40 -16.64
N GLU A 572 41.18 27.40 -16.39
CA GLU A 572 40.44 28.59 -15.98
C GLU A 572 40.77 28.96 -14.52
N ASN A 573 40.59 30.22 -14.13
CA ASN A 573 41.07 30.73 -12.84
C ASN A 573 40.37 30.09 -11.62
N GLU A 574 39.14 29.61 -11.78
CA GLU A 574 38.40 28.88 -10.74
C GLU A 574 38.96 27.46 -10.59
N ASP A 575 39.07 26.71 -11.68
CA ASP A 575 39.64 25.35 -11.68
C ASP A 575 41.10 25.33 -11.18
N HIS A 576 41.90 26.34 -11.49
CA HIS A 576 43.25 26.49 -10.95
C HIS A 576 43.26 26.66 -9.42
N GLN A 577 42.27 27.38 -8.85
CA GLN A 577 42.14 27.48 -7.40
C GLN A 577 41.72 26.14 -6.80
N VAL A 578 40.75 25.44 -7.41
CA VAL A 578 40.31 24.09 -7.00
C VAL A 578 41.49 23.12 -6.97
N VAL A 579 42.26 23.02 -8.06
CA VAL A 579 43.45 22.15 -8.16
C VAL A 579 44.47 22.47 -7.06
N MET A 580 44.80 23.74 -6.81
CA MET A 580 45.75 24.13 -5.76
C MET A 580 45.22 23.87 -4.34
N SER A 581 43.91 23.96 -4.13
CA SER A 581 43.27 23.56 -2.87
C SER A 581 43.25 22.04 -2.66
N CYS A 582 43.00 21.25 -3.71
CA CYS A 582 43.16 19.79 -3.65
C CYS A 582 44.58 19.40 -3.24
N TRP A 583 45.61 19.93 -3.90
CA TRP A 583 47.01 19.67 -3.52
C TRP A 583 47.39 20.15 -2.12
N SER A 584 46.71 21.17 -1.59
CA SER A 584 46.89 21.62 -0.21
C SER A 584 46.26 20.64 0.79
N LEU A 585 45.03 20.19 0.55
CA LEU A 585 44.35 19.18 1.38
C LEU A 585 45.08 17.83 1.36
N LEU A 586 45.60 17.41 0.20
CA LEU A 586 46.46 16.23 0.06
C LEU A 586 47.80 16.38 0.81
N SER A 587 48.32 17.60 0.98
CA SER A 587 49.56 17.86 1.74
C SER A 587 49.34 17.98 3.24
N GLU A 588 48.11 18.29 3.67
CA GLU A 588 47.66 18.27 5.07
C GLU A 588 47.37 16.83 5.53
N LYS A 589 46.71 16.04 4.68
CA LYS A 589 46.27 14.65 4.94
C LYS A 589 47.09 13.62 4.16
N LEU A 590 48.41 13.81 4.09
CA LEU A 590 49.28 12.97 3.27
C LEU A 590 49.33 11.52 3.76
N ASP A 591 49.26 11.30 5.07
CA ASP A 591 49.28 9.98 5.71
C ASP A 591 48.00 9.15 5.44
N ASP A 592 46.90 9.79 5.01
CA ASP A 592 45.65 9.12 4.64
C ASP A 592 45.74 8.42 3.25
N ILE A 593 46.78 8.69 2.45
CA ILE A 593 46.96 8.15 1.09
C ILE A 593 48.42 7.69 0.86
N PRO A 594 48.78 6.44 1.23
CA PRO A 594 50.11 5.92 0.92
C PRO A 594 50.37 5.82 -0.59
N ASP A 595 49.35 5.42 -1.37
CA ASP A 595 49.49 5.09 -2.80
C ASP A 595 49.30 6.31 -3.73
N LEU A 596 49.57 7.52 -3.20
CA LEU A 596 49.39 8.81 -3.89
C LEU A 596 50.21 8.88 -5.20
N ALA A 597 51.43 8.33 -5.18
CA ALA A 597 52.33 8.30 -6.33
C ALA A 597 51.73 7.49 -7.49
N GLU A 598 51.30 6.26 -7.22
CA GLU A 598 50.72 5.36 -8.24
C GLU A 598 49.40 5.93 -8.79
N SER A 599 48.57 6.47 -7.91
CA SER A 599 47.26 7.06 -8.24
C SER A 599 47.34 8.24 -9.21
N LEU A 600 48.42 9.04 -9.16
CA LEU A 600 48.54 10.29 -9.93
C LEU A 600 49.63 10.27 -11.03
N ALA A 601 50.52 9.28 -11.07
CA ALA A 601 51.66 9.24 -12.00
C ALA A 601 51.28 9.31 -13.50
N SER A 602 50.09 8.80 -13.86
CA SER A 602 49.61 8.79 -15.25
C SER A 602 48.92 10.08 -15.68
N LEU A 603 48.32 10.81 -14.73
CA LEU A 603 47.38 11.91 -14.92
C LEU A 603 48.08 13.27 -15.07
N LYS A 604 47.40 14.24 -15.70
CA LYS A 604 47.88 15.63 -15.81
C LYS A 604 47.24 16.45 -14.68
N VAL A 605 47.87 16.47 -13.52
CA VAL A 605 47.29 17.05 -12.28
C VAL A 605 48.08 18.21 -11.68
N VAL A 606 49.30 18.48 -12.15
CA VAL A 606 50.13 19.59 -11.64
C VAL A 606 50.05 20.79 -12.61
N PRO A 607 49.59 21.97 -12.17
CA PRO A 607 49.55 23.16 -13.01
C PRO A 607 50.95 23.77 -13.16
N ASN A 608 51.38 24.08 -14.38
CA ASN A 608 52.63 24.79 -14.61
C ASN A 608 52.49 26.31 -14.40
N ALA A 609 53.60 27.06 -14.51
CA ALA A 609 53.63 28.52 -14.36
C ALA A 609 52.81 29.32 -15.40
N SER A 610 52.15 28.64 -16.35
CA SER A 610 51.19 29.21 -17.31
C SER A 610 49.80 28.58 -17.19
N HIS A 611 49.51 27.90 -16.07
CA HIS A 611 48.27 27.19 -15.74
C HIS A 611 47.91 26.03 -16.70
N TYR A 612 48.88 25.42 -17.39
CA TYR A 612 48.66 24.19 -18.15
C TYR A 612 48.96 22.98 -17.27
N LEU A 613 48.06 22.00 -17.25
CA LEU A 613 48.24 20.75 -16.51
C LEU A 613 49.34 19.86 -17.11
N ARG A 614 50.15 19.26 -16.24
CA ARG A 614 51.28 18.37 -16.55
C ARG A 614 51.28 17.17 -15.59
N LYS A 615 51.98 16.10 -15.97
CA LYS A 615 52.19 14.97 -15.06
C LYS A 615 53.17 15.38 -13.95
N PRO A 616 53.07 14.84 -12.73
CA PRO A 616 54.00 15.16 -11.65
C PRO A 616 55.47 14.99 -12.06
N CYS A 617 55.80 13.87 -12.71
CA CYS A 617 57.17 13.52 -13.11
C CYS A 617 57.79 14.41 -14.21
N ASP A 618 56.95 15.16 -14.96
CA ASP A 618 57.36 16.12 -16.00
C ASP A 618 57.71 17.51 -15.41
N VAL A 619 57.38 17.77 -14.13
CA VAL A 619 57.45 19.09 -13.49
C VAL A 619 58.58 19.13 -12.46
N PHE A 620 59.19 20.32 -12.32
CA PHE A 620 60.28 20.58 -11.39
C PHE A 620 60.00 21.79 -10.49
N PHE A 621 60.39 21.73 -9.22
CA PHE A 621 60.40 22.90 -8.33
C PHE A 621 61.66 23.75 -8.57
N ASP A 622 61.49 25.06 -8.75
CA ASP A 622 62.57 26.04 -8.73
C ASP A 622 63.08 26.22 -7.29
N ASP A 623 64.13 25.46 -6.95
CA ASP A 623 64.75 25.42 -5.63
C ASP A 623 66.15 26.07 -5.61
N ARG A 624 66.81 26.19 -6.77
CA ARG A 624 68.11 26.83 -6.97
C ARG A 624 67.97 28.09 -7.86
N PRO A 625 67.91 29.31 -7.28
CA PRO A 625 67.70 30.54 -8.03
C PRO A 625 68.64 30.71 -9.24
N GLY A 626 68.05 30.98 -10.40
CA GLY A 626 68.78 31.16 -11.67
C GLY A 626 69.26 29.86 -12.33
N LEU A 627 68.92 28.67 -11.80
CA LEU A 627 69.20 27.39 -12.48
C LEU A 627 68.25 27.18 -13.68
N ALA A 628 66.96 27.47 -13.52
CA ALA A 628 65.97 27.40 -14.61
C ALA A 628 66.31 28.35 -15.77
N ASP A 629 66.88 29.52 -15.47
CA ASP A 629 67.24 30.54 -16.46
C ASP A 629 68.38 30.13 -17.41
N LYS A 630 69.08 29.03 -17.12
CA LYS A 630 70.11 28.48 -17.99
C LYS A 630 69.53 27.76 -19.20
N PHE A 631 68.35 27.16 -19.06
CA PHE A 631 67.70 26.36 -20.12
C PHE A 631 66.77 27.21 -21.00
N ASP A 632 66.20 26.61 -22.05
CA ASP A 632 65.34 27.32 -22.99
C ASP A 632 63.93 27.66 -22.43
N GLU A 633 63.13 28.40 -23.21
CA GLU A 633 61.78 28.79 -22.82
C GLU A 633 60.80 27.59 -22.77
N ALA A 634 61.12 26.49 -23.45
CA ALA A 634 60.31 25.27 -23.40
C ALA A 634 60.50 24.55 -22.07
N PHE A 635 61.75 24.37 -21.63
CA PHE A 635 62.07 23.78 -20.33
C PHE A 635 61.58 24.65 -19.17
N ARG A 636 61.73 25.99 -19.23
CA ARG A 636 61.24 26.89 -18.16
C ARG A 636 59.73 26.77 -17.93
N LYS A 637 58.94 26.32 -18.91
CA LYS A 637 57.50 26.03 -18.76
C LYS A 637 57.20 24.69 -18.05
N LEU A 638 58.22 23.92 -17.69
CA LEU A 638 58.12 22.73 -16.82
C LEU A 638 58.58 23.01 -15.39
N VAL A 639 59.14 24.19 -15.12
CA VAL A 639 59.57 24.59 -13.78
C VAL A 639 58.47 25.44 -13.11
N ILE A 640 58.16 25.15 -11.86
CA ILE A 640 57.23 25.89 -11.02
C ILE A 640 57.93 26.39 -9.75
N ARG A 641 57.49 27.52 -9.20
CA ARG A 641 57.90 27.91 -7.83
C ARG A 641 57.27 26.93 -6.84
N ARG A 642 58.04 26.46 -5.86
CA ARG A 642 57.54 25.57 -4.80
C ARG A 642 56.37 26.24 -4.05
N PRO A 643 55.14 25.67 -4.07
CA PRO A 643 54.02 26.18 -3.28
C PRO A 643 54.30 26.09 -1.78
N GLU A 644 53.70 26.95 -0.96
CA GLU A 644 53.94 26.98 0.48
C GLU A 644 53.29 25.77 1.19
N THR A 645 52.00 25.54 0.95
CA THR A 645 51.21 24.46 1.57
C THR A 645 51.22 23.16 0.76
N SER A 646 51.24 23.26 -0.58
CA SER A 646 50.87 22.16 -1.48
C SER A 646 52.03 21.28 -1.97
N TRP A 647 53.27 21.62 -1.63
CA TRP A 647 54.46 21.01 -2.25
C TRP A 647 54.72 19.58 -1.80
N ARG A 648 54.27 19.17 -0.61
CA ARG A 648 54.56 17.84 -0.04
C ARG A 648 53.88 16.74 -0.84
N ALA A 649 52.56 16.84 -1.04
CA ALA A 649 51.82 15.88 -1.86
C ALA A 649 52.29 15.89 -3.32
N MET A 650 52.61 17.07 -3.88
CA MET A 650 53.20 17.17 -5.21
C MET A 650 54.55 16.43 -5.32
N ALA A 651 55.42 16.55 -4.32
CA ALA A 651 56.70 15.84 -4.27
C ALA A 651 56.50 14.32 -4.19
N THR A 652 55.64 13.84 -3.27
CA THR A 652 55.28 12.42 -3.16
C THR A 652 54.65 11.89 -4.45
N ALA A 653 53.85 12.68 -5.14
CA ALA A 653 53.27 12.32 -6.44
C ALA A 653 54.29 12.28 -7.60
N GLY A 654 55.51 12.81 -7.41
CA GLY A 654 56.62 12.70 -8.37
C GLY A 654 57.23 14.02 -8.89
N VAL A 655 56.79 15.19 -8.39
CA VAL A 655 57.42 16.48 -8.74
C VAL A 655 58.79 16.58 -8.06
N ARG A 656 59.85 16.78 -8.85
CA ARG A 656 61.24 16.76 -8.35
C ARG A 656 61.80 18.16 -8.11
N PHE A 657 62.81 18.29 -7.26
CA PHE A 657 63.60 19.52 -7.19
C PHE A 657 64.45 19.67 -8.46
N LEU A 658 64.62 20.90 -8.95
CA LEU A 658 65.36 21.16 -10.19
C LEU A 658 66.86 20.88 -10.00
N SER A 659 67.41 21.24 -8.84
CA SER A 659 68.80 20.99 -8.46
C SER A 659 69.23 19.52 -8.59
N SER A 660 68.42 18.58 -8.10
CA SER A 660 68.70 17.13 -8.12
C SER A 660 68.44 16.48 -9.49
N ALA A 661 67.69 17.15 -10.38
CA ALA A 661 67.45 16.69 -11.74
C ALA A 661 68.47 17.21 -12.79
N VAL A 662 69.18 18.31 -12.50
CA VAL A 662 70.21 18.88 -13.40
C VAL A 662 71.59 18.30 -13.08
N LYS A 663 72.18 17.58 -14.03
CA LYS A 663 73.60 17.19 -13.98
C LYS A 663 74.50 18.34 -14.45
N MET A 664 75.71 18.41 -13.86
CA MET A 664 76.78 19.34 -14.23
C MET A 664 78.02 18.53 -14.65
N GLU A 665 78.34 18.51 -15.94
CA GLU A 665 79.46 17.74 -16.49
C GLU A 665 80.67 18.66 -16.76
N LEU A 666 81.87 18.29 -16.32
CA LEU A 666 83.10 19.08 -16.54
C LEU A 666 83.63 18.87 -17.96
N VAL A 667 83.47 19.87 -18.82
CA VAL A 667 83.84 19.81 -20.24
C VAL A 667 85.30 20.21 -20.47
N GLN A 668 85.77 21.24 -19.75
CA GLN A 668 87.14 21.72 -19.86
C GLN A 668 87.72 22.02 -18.47
N CYS A 669 88.91 21.49 -18.21
CA CYS A 669 89.73 21.81 -17.05
C CYS A 669 91.17 22.02 -17.54
N SER A 670 91.65 23.27 -17.48
CA SER A 670 92.90 23.69 -18.14
C SER A 670 94.02 23.80 -17.12
N ASP A 671 95.10 23.02 -17.29
CA ASP A 671 96.25 22.95 -16.37
C ASP A 671 95.86 22.76 -14.88
N PRO A 672 95.17 21.66 -14.51
CA PRO A 672 94.85 21.38 -13.12
C PRO A 672 96.11 21.03 -12.31
N ILE A 673 96.43 21.87 -11.32
CA ILE A 673 97.53 21.65 -10.36
C ILE A 673 96.92 21.54 -8.95
N LEU A 674 97.38 20.57 -8.15
CA LEU A 674 96.98 20.43 -6.75
C LEU A 674 97.46 21.65 -5.94
N ASP A 675 96.56 22.33 -5.23
CA ASP A 675 96.89 23.46 -4.36
C ASP A 675 96.98 22.98 -2.91
N GLU A 676 98.19 22.56 -2.51
CA GLU A 676 98.47 22.05 -1.17
C GLU A 676 98.16 23.07 -0.07
N ALA A 677 98.36 24.38 -0.33
CA ALA A 677 98.16 25.43 0.66
C ALA A 677 96.66 25.72 0.91
N MET A 678 95.85 25.77 -0.15
CA MET A 678 94.40 25.85 -0.01
C MET A 678 93.82 24.53 0.52
N GLY A 679 94.36 23.38 0.11
CA GLY A 679 93.98 22.06 0.59
C GLY A 679 94.18 21.89 2.10
N GLN A 680 95.37 22.23 2.61
CA GLN A 680 95.66 22.23 4.05
C GLN A 680 94.71 23.15 4.82
N ARG A 681 94.44 24.36 4.31
CA ARG A 681 93.49 25.30 4.92
C ARG A 681 92.05 24.77 4.96
N LEU A 682 91.65 23.91 4.01
CA LEU A 682 90.37 23.20 4.06
C LEU A 682 90.41 22.05 5.08
N GLN A 683 91.50 21.27 5.13
CA GLN A 683 91.72 20.17 6.09
C GLN A 683 91.64 20.65 7.54
N GLU A 684 92.40 21.71 7.89
CA GLU A 684 92.43 22.30 9.23
C GLU A 684 91.06 22.81 9.71
N ARG A 685 90.17 23.14 8.78
CA ARG A 685 88.84 23.71 9.04
C ARG A 685 87.70 22.73 8.80
N TRP A 686 88.01 21.51 8.34
CA TRP A 686 87.02 20.49 8.05
C TRP A 686 86.13 20.13 9.26
N PRO A 687 86.62 20.11 10.52
CA PRO A 687 85.75 19.94 11.69
C PRO A 687 84.68 21.04 11.83
N LEU A 688 85.01 22.30 11.49
CA LEU A 688 84.06 23.41 11.49
C LEU A 688 83.07 23.33 10.32
N VAL A 689 83.51 22.82 9.16
CA VAL A 689 82.61 22.51 8.04
C VAL A 689 81.63 21.38 8.42
N ARG A 690 82.11 20.30 9.05
CA ARG A 690 81.26 19.21 9.59
C ARG A 690 80.29 19.73 10.66
N ARG A 691 80.71 20.66 11.54
CA ARG A 691 79.85 21.34 12.54
C ARG A 691 78.70 22.10 11.85
N VAL A 692 78.96 22.81 10.76
CA VAL A 692 77.92 23.52 9.98
C VAL A 692 76.89 22.56 9.41
N PHE A 693 77.33 21.46 8.77
CA PHE A 693 76.40 20.45 8.27
C PHE A 693 75.58 19.83 9.40
N ALA A 694 76.23 19.24 10.42
CA ALA A 694 75.58 18.55 11.54
C ALA A 694 74.59 19.38 12.39
N THR A 695 74.57 20.71 12.20
CA THR A 695 73.71 21.64 12.95
C THR A 695 72.55 22.18 12.12
N LEU A 696 72.75 22.35 10.80
CA LEU A 696 71.76 22.98 9.91
C LEU A 696 70.98 21.96 9.07
N VAL A 697 71.47 20.73 8.98
CA VAL A 697 70.91 19.56 8.26
C VAL A 697 71.34 18.28 9.00
N ASP A 698 70.85 17.12 8.55
CA ASP A 698 71.45 15.84 8.95
C ASP A 698 72.90 15.73 8.44
N MET A 699 73.66 14.74 8.91
CA MET A 699 75.02 14.50 8.41
C MET A 699 74.98 13.72 7.08
N PRO A 700 75.54 14.24 5.98
CA PRO A 700 75.44 13.59 4.68
C PRO A 700 76.47 12.45 4.53
N GLU A 701 76.04 11.36 3.89
CA GLU A 701 76.92 10.23 3.60
C GLU A 701 78.13 10.64 2.75
N GLY A 702 79.30 10.13 3.14
CA GLY A 702 80.59 10.43 2.51
C GLY A 702 81.28 11.72 3.01
N LEU A 703 80.70 12.49 3.93
CA LEU A 703 81.34 13.69 4.52
C LEU A 703 82.35 13.31 5.64
N THR A 704 83.31 12.44 5.31
CA THR A 704 84.41 12.03 6.19
C THR A 704 85.63 12.92 5.99
N VAL A 705 86.21 12.92 4.79
CA VAL A 705 87.40 13.70 4.41
C VAL A 705 87.04 14.87 3.48
N PRO A 706 87.81 15.97 3.47
CA PRO A 706 87.61 17.05 2.51
C PRO A 706 88.04 16.64 1.09
N PRO A 707 87.47 17.25 0.05
CA PRO A 707 87.98 17.09 -1.32
C PRO A 707 89.37 17.70 -1.50
N GLU A 708 90.20 17.06 -2.32
CA GLU A 708 91.43 17.65 -2.85
C GLU A 708 91.09 18.95 -3.61
N LEU A 709 91.83 20.04 -3.36
CA LEU A 709 91.65 21.31 -4.07
C LEU A 709 92.60 21.43 -5.26
N TRP A 710 92.05 21.50 -6.47
CA TRP A 710 92.80 21.56 -7.73
C TRP A 710 92.60 22.90 -8.44
N GLY A 711 93.63 23.74 -8.46
CA GLY A 711 93.62 25.04 -9.14
C GLY A 711 93.88 24.89 -10.64
N SER A 712 92.98 25.43 -11.47
CA SER A 712 93.02 25.42 -12.94
C SER A 712 92.97 26.86 -13.49
N ASP A 713 93.51 27.10 -14.68
CA ASP A 713 93.38 28.42 -15.35
C ASP A 713 91.99 28.67 -15.96
N ARG A 714 91.28 27.59 -16.32
CA ARG A 714 89.90 27.68 -16.84
C ARG A 714 89.14 26.37 -16.61
N LEU A 715 88.03 26.50 -15.90
CA LEU A 715 87.00 25.47 -15.74
C LEU A 715 85.75 25.85 -16.52
N THR A 716 85.24 24.89 -17.29
CA THR A 716 84.02 25.06 -18.08
C THR A 716 83.15 23.81 -17.91
N VAL A 717 81.90 23.98 -17.48
CA VAL A 717 80.93 22.89 -17.29
C VAL A 717 79.78 22.99 -18.28
N ASN A 718 79.13 21.87 -18.58
CA ASN A 718 77.84 21.82 -19.28
C ASN A 718 76.72 21.45 -18.28
N TYR A 719 75.57 22.11 -18.42
CA TYR A 719 74.36 21.78 -17.67
C TYR A 719 73.47 20.86 -18.51
N ARG A 720 72.95 19.77 -17.93
CA ARG A 720 72.09 18.82 -18.65
C ARG A 720 70.94 18.31 -17.80
N ILE A 721 69.74 18.26 -18.37
CA ILE A 721 68.56 17.68 -17.71
C ILE A 721 67.70 16.93 -18.73
N LEU A 722 67.51 15.63 -18.51
CA LEU A 722 66.83 14.73 -19.43
C LEU A 722 67.37 14.89 -20.87
N ASN A 723 66.49 15.26 -21.81
CA ASN A 723 66.81 15.51 -23.22
C ASN A 723 67.07 17.00 -23.54
N TYR A 724 67.05 17.89 -22.55
CA TYR A 724 67.29 19.32 -22.74
C TYR A 724 68.79 19.64 -22.58
N PRO A 725 69.48 20.07 -23.66
CA PRO A 725 70.85 20.55 -23.55
C PRO A 725 70.86 21.93 -22.90
N GLY A 726 71.62 22.09 -21.82
CA GLY A 726 71.92 23.38 -21.23
C GLY A 726 73.20 24.00 -21.78
N PRO A 727 73.52 25.22 -21.36
CA PRO A 727 74.68 25.96 -21.82
C PRO A 727 75.98 25.38 -21.27
N THR A 728 77.07 25.70 -21.97
CA THR A 728 78.44 25.47 -21.52
C THR A 728 79.01 26.78 -20.96
N GLU A 729 79.39 26.80 -19.69
CA GLU A 729 79.64 28.01 -18.90
C GLU A 729 80.97 27.93 -18.12
N ASP A 730 81.72 29.04 -18.10
CA ASP A 730 82.95 29.16 -17.32
C ASP A 730 82.62 29.35 -15.82
N VAL A 731 83.01 28.40 -14.97
CA VAL A 731 82.69 28.40 -13.53
C VAL A 731 83.90 28.68 -12.65
N VAL A 732 83.66 29.27 -11.46
CA VAL A 732 84.73 29.61 -10.50
C VAL A 732 85.17 28.39 -9.69
N ALA A 733 84.27 27.44 -9.42
CA ALA A 733 84.57 26.15 -8.78
C ALA A 733 83.63 25.06 -9.29
N HIS A 734 84.02 23.79 -9.15
CA HIS A 734 83.23 22.60 -9.48
C HIS A 734 83.68 21.40 -8.64
N LEU A 735 82.75 20.81 -7.86
CA LEU A 735 82.95 19.55 -7.16
C LEU A 735 82.65 18.38 -8.11
N THR A 736 83.52 17.37 -8.12
CA THR A 736 83.32 16.14 -8.90
C THR A 736 82.18 15.28 -8.34
N GLU A 737 81.52 14.47 -9.18
CA GLU A 737 80.41 13.58 -8.79
C GLU A 737 80.80 12.58 -7.68
N ALA A 738 82.07 12.15 -7.65
CA ALA A 738 82.63 11.31 -6.58
C ALA A 738 82.93 12.07 -5.27
N ARG A 739 82.72 13.39 -5.22
CA ARG A 739 82.97 14.31 -4.08
C ARG A 739 84.43 14.38 -3.57
N LEU A 740 85.36 13.59 -4.11
CA LEU A 740 86.78 13.55 -3.70
C LEU A 740 87.65 14.72 -4.21
N ARG A 741 87.21 15.44 -5.25
CA ARG A 741 87.97 16.55 -5.85
C ARG A 741 87.10 17.76 -6.11
N MET A 742 87.61 18.93 -5.75
CA MET A 742 87.05 20.25 -6.02
C MET A 742 88.03 21.04 -6.89
N TYR A 743 87.63 21.30 -8.13
CA TYR A 743 88.38 22.18 -9.03
C TYR A 743 88.01 23.64 -8.77
N PHE A 744 88.97 24.57 -8.85
CA PHE A 744 88.70 26.02 -8.83
C PHE A 744 89.51 26.80 -9.87
N CYS A 745 88.99 27.94 -10.34
CA CYS A 745 89.69 28.84 -11.25
C CYS A 745 90.70 29.73 -10.50
N ARG A 746 91.98 29.62 -10.84
CA ARG A 746 93.07 30.47 -10.33
C ARG A 746 92.82 31.95 -10.68
N GLY A 747 93.20 32.86 -9.79
CA GLY A 747 93.12 34.32 -10.01
C GLY A 747 91.71 34.94 -10.07
N ARG A 748 90.62 34.17 -9.87
CA ARG A 748 89.26 34.73 -9.74
C ARG A 748 89.06 35.36 -8.36
N MET A 749 88.13 36.33 -8.27
CA MET A 749 87.67 36.86 -6.98
C MET A 749 86.68 35.89 -6.31
N ASN A 750 86.63 35.89 -4.97
CA ASN A 750 85.68 35.11 -4.16
C ASN A 750 85.71 33.57 -4.38
N VAL A 751 86.89 32.99 -4.63
CA VAL A 751 87.05 31.53 -4.82
C VAL A 751 86.48 30.74 -3.64
N TRP A 752 86.75 31.13 -2.39
CA TRP A 752 86.17 30.45 -1.21
C TRP A 752 84.64 30.48 -1.18
N GLY A 753 84.00 31.54 -1.67
CA GLY A 753 82.55 31.60 -1.79
C GLY A 753 81.99 30.69 -2.88
N ALA A 754 82.77 30.40 -3.94
CA ALA A 754 82.41 29.39 -4.93
C ALA A 754 82.61 27.97 -4.41
N ILE A 755 83.74 27.69 -3.74
CA ILE A 755 84.02 26.39 -3.09
C ILE A 755 82.96 26.06 -2.04
N ALA A 756 82.63 27.00 -1.15
CA ALA A 756 81.58 26.81 -0.15
C ALA A 756 80.20 26.53 -0.77
N ARG A 757 79.89 27.19 -1.90
CA ARG A 757 78.65 26.98 -2.65
C ARG A 757 78.57 25.61 -3.30
N GLU A 758 79.63 25.16 -3.97
CA GLU A 758 79.65 23.82 -4.59
C GLU A 758 79.81 22.68 -3.55
N LEU A 759 80.40 22.94 -2.38
CA LEU A 759 80.32 22.02 -1.23
C LEU A 759 78.87 21.89 -0.74
N ALA A 760 78.18 23.00 -0.50
CA ALA A 760 76.79 22.99 -0.05
C ALA A 760 75.88 22.23 -1.04
N PHE A 761 75.86 22.62 -2.31
CA PHE A 761 75.05 21.95 -3.34
C PHE A 761 75.49 20.51 -3.65
N GLY A 762 76.78 20.19 -3.49
CA GLY A 762 77.32 18.87 -3.78
C GLY A 762 76.95 17.80 -2.75
N PHE A 763 76.70 18.20 -1.49
CA PHE A 763 76.22 17.33 -0.43
C PHE A 763 74.70 17.45 -0.20
N TYR A 764 74.11 18.65 -0.34
CA TYR A 764 72.67 18.90 -0.29
C TYR A 764 72.21 19.74 -1.50
N PRO A 765 71.53 19.15 -2.50
CA PRO A 765 71.13 19.89 -3.70
C PRO A 765 70.01 20.90 -3.44
N ASP A 766 69.14 20.62 -2.47
CA ASP A 766 67.90 21.36 -2.21
C ASP A 766 68.12 22.74 -1.50
N VAL A 767 67.01 23.45 -1.25
CA VAL A 767 66.94 24.82 -0.69
C VAL A 767 67.84 25.11 0.54
N ALA A 768 68.18 24.10 1.34
CA ALA A 768 69.10 24.23 2.48
C ALA A 768 70.53 24.66 2.09
N ALA A 769 70.94 24.45 0.82
CA ALA A 769 72.26 24.80 0.31
C ALA A 769 72.63 26.30 0.46
N GLY A 770 71.64 27.21 0.51
CA GLY A 770 71.88 28.65 0.65
C GLY A 770 72.53 29.03 2.01
N PRO A 771 71.85 28.77 3.15
CA PRO A 771 72.42 28.95 4.48
C PRO A 771 73.73 28.17 4.70
N LEU A 772 73.79 26.91 4.23
CA LEU A 772 75.00 26.09 4.30
C LEU A 772 76.18 26.77 3.60
N ALA A 773 75.99 27.23 2.35
CA ALA A 773 77.04 27.93 1.60
C ALA A 773 77.50 29.22 2.27
N ALA A 774 76.62 29.93 2.99
CA ALA A 774 76.98 31.14 3.72
C ALA A 774 77.87 30.82 4.94
N ALA A 775 77.48 29.85 5.77
CA ALA A 775 78.25 29.48 6.97
C ALA A 775 79.58 28.77 6.61
N ILE A 776 79.60 27.90 5.60
CA ILE A 776 80.83 27.28 5.08
C ILE A 776 81.75 28.36 4.47
N LYS A 777 81.21 29.36 3.77
CA LYS A 777 81.99 30.49 3.23
C LYS A 777 82.68 31.25 4.35
N GLU A 778 82.01 31.51 5.46
CA GLU A 778 82.59 32.23 6.60
C GLU A 778 83.79 31.46 7.16
N VAL A 779 83.59 30.17 7.49
CA VAL A 779 84.66 29.25 7.93
C VAL A 779 85.87 29.25 6.99
N LEU A 780 85.64 29.22 5.68
CA LEU A 780 86.73 29.19 4.69
C LEU A 780 87.38 30.56 4.43
N GLN A 781 86.75 31.68 4.81
CA GLN A 781 87.26 33.03 4.56
C GLN A 781 88.05 33.63 5.73
N SER A 782 87.77 33.30 6.99
CA SER A 782 88.50 33.79 8.18
C SER A 782 90.03 33.65 8.07
N ALA A 783 90.81 34.49 8.74
CA ALA A 783 92.27 34.43 8.78
C ALA A 783 92.76 33.09 9.32
N ASP A 784 92.25 32.65 10.48
CA ASP A 784 92.62 31.41 11.18
C ASP A 784 91.39 30.55 11.55
N VAL A 785 91.59 29.52 12.40
CA VAL A 785 90.58 28.55 12.83
C VAL A 785 89.72 29.07 13.99
N GLU A 786 90.25 29.95 14.84
CA GLU A 786 89.52 30.47 16.00
C GLU A 786 88.62 31.66 15.62
N GLU A 787 89.03 32.48 14.64
CA GLU A 787 88.12 33.42 13.98
C GLU A 787 87.00 32.69 13.21
N ALA A 788 87.31 31.55 12.57
CA ALA A 788 86.30 30.70 11.94
C ALA A 788 85.33 30.04 12.94
N ARG A 789 85.83 29.68 14.13
CA ARG A 789 85.01 29.19 15.26
C ARG A 789 84.07 30.29 15.76
N ALA A 790 84.62 31.46 16.10
CA ALA A 790 83.84 32.59 16.59
C ALA A 790 82.78 33.06 15.57
N GLY A 791 83.10 33.05 14.27
CA GLY A 791 82.14 33.37 13.22
C GLY A 791 80.95 32.40 13.14
N LEU A 792 81.14 31.11 13.50
CA LEU A 792 80.01 30.17 13.63
C LEU A 792 79.21 30.39 14.92
N ASP A 793 79.89 30.75 16.02
CA ASP A 793 79.25 31.07 17.29
C ASP A 793 78.35 32.32 17.15
N ASP A 794 78.83 33.38 16.47
CA ASP A 794 78.08 34.60 16.15
C ASP A 794 76.93 34.34 15.14
N LEU A 795 77.06 33.35 14.25
CA LEU A 795 75.96 32.86 13.40
C LEU A 795 74.95 31.98 14.15
N GLY A 796 75.14 31.73 15.46
CA GLY A 796 74.23 30.97 16.30
C GLY A 796 74.25 29.46 16.08
N ILE A 797 75.30 28.93 15.44
CA ILE A 797 75.48 27.50 15.14
C ILE A 797 76.18 26.86 16.35
N PRO A 798 75.53 26.09 17.24
CA PRO A 798 76.18 25.48 18.42
C PRO A 798 77.37 24.57 18.10
N GLU A 799 78.21 24.29 19.11
CA GLU A 799 79.30 23.32 18.98
C GLU A 799 78.77 21.90 19.18
N VAL A 800 79.19 20.99 18.28
CA VAL A 800 78.75 19.60 18.23
C VAL A 800 79.95 18.70 18.49
N ALA A 801 79.80 17.74 19.40
CA ALA A 801 80.79 16.68 19.59
C ALA A 801 80.76 15.73 18.38
N LEU A 802 81.69 15.95 17.45
CA LEU A 802 81.88 15.09 16.28
C LEU A 802 82.84 13.95 16.61
N ASP A 803 82.48 12.73 16.22
CA ASP A 803 83.37 11.57 16.37
C ASP A 803 84.70 11.79 15.62
N SER A 804 85.78 11.37 16.28
CA SER A 804 87.14 11.34 15.74
C SER A 804 87.24 10.33 14.62
N ILE A 805 87.73 10.78 13.46
CA ILE A 805 87.98 9.91 12.31
C ILE A 805 89.38 9.31 12.49
N ASP A 806 89.46 8.00 12.73
CA ASP A 806 90.73 7.28 12.68
C ASP A 806 91.29 7.28 11.25
N GLU A 807 92.60 7.44 11.11
CA GLU A 807 93.26 7.38 9.80
C GLU A 807 93.18 5.95 9.21
N PRO A 808 93.00 5.80 7.88
CA PRO A 808 92.93 4.49 7.25
C PRO A 808 94.30 3.79 7.30
N VAL A 809 94.44 2.84 8.22
CA VAL A 809 95.65 2.03 8.40
C VAL A 809 95.91 1.18 7.14
N SER A 810 97.13 1.26 6.62
CA SER A 810 97.59 0.47 5.47
C SER A 810 97.63 -1.03 5.76
N GLU A 811 97.16 -1.84 4.81
CA GLU A 811 97.27 -3.31 4.87
C GLU A 811 98.74 -3.78 4.88
N ASP A 812 99.14 -4.58 5.87
CA ASP A 812 99.93 -5.79 5.65
C ASP A 812 99.77 -6.82 6.80
N ALA A 813 100.31 -8.01 6.61
CA ALA A 813 100.02 -9.26 7.30
C ALA A 813 100.34 -9.33 8.81
N GLY A 814 99.34 -9.81 9.56
CA GLY A 814 99.33 -11.23 9.94
C GLY A 814 99.77 -11.64 11.36
N LEU A 815 99.22 -12.78 11.80
CA LEU A 815 99.64 -13.66 12.91
C LEU A 815 99.80 -13.00 14.31
N GLY A 816 99.09 -13.40 15.37
CA GLY A 816 98.29 -14.61 15.60
C GLY A 816 98.69 -15.28 16.92
N MET A 817 97.72 -15.91 17.60
CA MET A 817 97.79 -16.46 18.98
C MET A 817 97.77 -15.42 20.12
N GLY A 818 97.13 -15.70 21.28
CA GLY A 818 96.20 -16.81 21.53
C GLY A 818 96.01 -17.20 23.01
N ALA A 819 94.80 -17.70 23.30
CA ALA A 819 94.33 -18.39 24.51
C ALA A 819 94.16 -17.58 25.82
N GLY A 820 93.05 -17.74 26.57
CA GLY A 820 91.79 -18.42 26.22
C GLY A 820 90.96 -18.94 27.40
N HIS A 821 89.84 -19.61 27.05
CA HIS A 821 88.94 -20.43 27.91
C HIS A 821 88.04 -19.64 28.90
N ASN A 822 86.79 -20.03 29.21
CA ASN A 822 85.85 -21.08 28.74
C ASN A 822 84.43 -20.72 29.28
N ALA A 823 83.28 -21.28 28.88
CA ALA A 823 82.80 -22.12 27.76
C ALA A 823 81.24 -22.16 27.86
N GLY A 824 80.45 -22.63 26.87
CA GLY A 824 80.75 -23.07 25.51
C GLY A 824 79.62 -23.97 24.93
N MET A 825 79.78 -24.34 23.65
CA MET A 825 79.02 -25.35 22.87
C MET A 825 77.53 -25.05 22.51
N GLY A 826 77.08 -25.32 21.28
CA GLY A 826 77.87 -25.72 20.10
C GLY A 826 77.06 -26.18 18.87
N GLU A 827 77.77 -26.26 17.74
CA GLU A 827 77.52 -27.13 16.56
C GLU A 827 76.29 -26.83 15.67
N GLU A 828 76.19 -27.26 14.41
CA GLU A 828 77.09 -27.37 13.23
C GLU A 828 76.16 -27.72 12.02
N SER A 829 76.45 -27.53 10.73
CA SER A 829 77.40 -26.71 9.92
C SER A 829 76.91 -26.80 8.44
N SER A 830 77.58 -26.41 7.34
CA SER A 830 78.94 -25.95 7.01
C SER A 830 78.87 -25.07 5.73
N GLY A 831 79.86 -25.11 4.82
CA GLY A 831 79.78 -24.49 3.48
C GLY A 831 80.46 -25.36 2.41
N PHE A 832 79.94 -25.33 1.18
CA PHE A 832 80.57 -25.98 0.01
C PHE A 832 80.15 -25.28 -1.30
N ASP A 833 81.01 -25.32 -2.30
CA ASP A 833 80.79 -24.72 -3.62
C ASP A 833 80.43 -25.79 -4.68
N ALA A 834 79.99 -25.36 -5.86
CA ALA A 834 79.68 -26.16 -7.05
C ALA A 834 78.47 -27.13 -7.03
N SER A 835 77.34 -26.65 -7.56
CA SER A 835 76.60 -27.40 -8.57
C SER A 835 76.02 -26.49 -9.67
N THR A 836 76.68 -26.58 -10.83
CA THR A 836 76.34 -26.20 -12.21
C THR A 836 74.87 -26.07 -12.66
N CYS A 837 74.71 -25.26 -13.72
CA CYS A 837 73.64 -25.17 -14.74
C CYS A 837 72.18 -24.92 -14.27
N GLU A 838 71.45 -23.91 -14.77
CA GLU A 838 71.19 -23.43 -16.15
C GLU A 838 70.23 -24.29 -17.00
N SER A 839 69.40 -23.55 -17.74
CA SER A 839 68.67 -23.91 -18.97
C SER A 839 67.36 -24.72 -18.91
N ASN A 840 66.41 -24.21 -19.70
CA ASN A 840 65.14 -24.79 -20.18
C ASN A 840 63.95 -24.73 -19.20
N ALA A 841 62.81 -24.09 -19.49
CA ALA A 841 62.19 -23.60 -20.73
C ALA A 841 61.60 -24.68 -21.67
N LYS A 842 60.35 -24.45 -22.09
CA LYS A 842 59.48 -25.31 -22.94
C LYS A 842 59.05 -26.63 -22.29
N ALA A 843 57.86 -27.16 -22.59
CA ALA A 843 56.62 -26.59 -23.15
C ALA A 843 55.47 -27.55 -22.79
N ASP A 844 54.26 -27.28 -23.24
CA ASP A 844 53.56 -28.23 -24.12
C ASP A 844 52.50 -27.49 -24.94
N GLU A 845 52.24 -28.00 -26.14
CA GLU A 845 51.30 -27.48 -27.14
C GLU A 845 50.16 -28.48 -27.29
N GLU A 846 48.93 -28.04 -27.56
CA GLU A 846 48.00 -28.82 -28.38
C GLU A 846 47.34 -27.91 -29.43
N ASP A 847 47.41 -28.34 -30.68
CA ASP A 847 46.69 -27.80 -31.83
C ASP A 847 45.16 -27.95 -31.65
N PHE A 848 44.37 -27.09 -32.29
CA PHE A 848 43.58 -27.54 -33.44
C PHE A 848 43.10 -26.40 -34.34
N ASN A 849 42.96 -26.71 -35.63
CA ASN A 849 42.75 -25.78 -36.73
C ASN A 849 41.35 -25.89 -37.33
N ASP A 850 40.68 -24.76 -37.59
CA ASP A 850 39.79 -24.62 -38.74
C ASP A 850 39.68 -23.15 -39.24
N SER A 851 39.18 -23.04 -40.46
CA SER A 851 38.91 -21.90 -41.34
C SER A 851 37.79 -20.96 -40.84
N SER A 852 37.52 -19.77 -41.42
CA SER A 852 37.62 -19.39 -42.84
C SER A 852 37.71 -17.87 -43.12
N ASP A 853 37.95 -17.56 -44.40
CA ASP A 853 37.81 -16.29 -45.13
C ASP A 853 36.54 -15.46 -44.79
N GLU A 854 36.40 -14.17 -45.10
CA GLU A 854 36.83 -13.45 -46.32
C GLU A 854 37.43 -12.05 -46.12
N SER A 855 37.95 -11.47 -47.21
CA SER A 855 38.54 -10.13 -47.27
C SER A 855 38.20 -9.37 -48.57
N GLU A 856 37.62 -8.17 -48.47
CA GLU A 856 37.63 -7.08 -49.47
C GLU A 856 37.61 -5.75 -48.68
N THR A 857 38.43 -4.70 -48.88
CA THR A 857 39.00 -3.96 -50.04
C THR A 857 38.12 -2.82 -50.61
N GLY A 858 38.67 -1.59 -50.62
CA GLY A 858 38.07 -0.36 -51.23
C GLY A 858 37.55 0.67 -50.20
N THR A 859 38.18 1.82 -49.86
CA THR A 859 38.70 3.01 -50.58
C THR A 859 37.67 4.11 -50.92
N ALA A 860 37.95 5.35 -50.46
CA ALA A 860 37.47 6.66 -50.96
C ALA A 860 35.97 7.04 -50.77
N ASP A 861 35.57 8.31 -50.55
CA ASP A 861 36.26 9.51 -49.99
C ASP A 861 35.22 10.62 -49.61
N GLU A 862 35.71 11.66 -48.91
CA GLU A 862 35.27 13.08 -48.89
C GLU A 862 33.94 13.59 -48.26
N THR A 863 34.06 14.73 -47.55
CA THR A 863 33.02 15.66 -47.03
C THR A 863 32.09 15.18 -45.90
N GLY A 864 31.60 16.03 -44.98
CA GLY A 864 31.93 17.44 -44.69
C GLY A 864 30.74 18.25 -44.13
N GLY A 865 30.83 18.80 -42.91
CA GLY A 865 29.82 19.72 -42.36
C GLY A 865 29.77 19.82 -40.83
N ALA A 866 29.73 21.03 -40.28
CA ALA A 866 29.75 21.28 -38.83
C ALA A 866 28.37 21.67 -38.26
N LYS A 867 28.17 21.45 -36.94
CA LYS A 867 27.04 22.00 -36.18
C LYS A 867 27.43 23.33 -35.49
N PRO A 868 26.51 24.31 -35.36
CA PRO A 868 26.87 25.68 -35.00
C PRO A 868 27.07 25.91 -33.48
N LYS A 869 27.98 26.83 -33.14
CA LYS A 869 28.07 27.46 -31.81
C LYS A 869 27.05 28.58 -31.68
N TRP A 870 26.51 28.77 -30.47
CA TRP A 870 25.93 30.05 -30.03
C TRP A 870 26.91 30.75 -29.09
N VAL A 871 27.10 32.06 -29.27
CA VAL A 871 28.09 32.87 -28.55
C VAL A 871 27.37 33.86 -27.64
N ARG A 872 27.84 34.00 -26.39
CA ARG A 872 27.49 35.12 -25.50
C ARG A 872 28.62 36.15 -25.55
N GLU A 873 28.37 37.32 -26.13
CA GLU A 873 29.28 38.47 -26.02
C GLU A 873 29.06 39.23 -24.71
N ARG A 874 30.11 39.93 -24.25
CA ARG A 874 30.12 40.80 -23.07
C ARG A 874 30.69 42.16 -23.50
N GLY A 875 29.99 43.26 -23.22
CA GLY A 875 30.43 44.62 -23.54
C GLY A 875 30.33 45.57 -22.35
N GLU A 876 31.32 46.43 -22.17
CA GLU A 876 31.39 47.44 -21.11
C GLU A 876 31.50 48.87 -21.68
N ARG A 877 31.28 49.88 -20.80
CA ARG A 877 31.66 51.32 -20.93
C ARG A 877 30.83 52.13 -21.96
N GLY A 878 30.59 53.44 -21.76
CA GLY A 878 30.80 54.28 -20.56
C GLY A 878 30.82 55.79 -20.82
N ALA A 879 30.60 56.59 -19.75
CA ALA A 879 30.76 58.07 -19.63
C ALA A 879 29.79 59.00 -20.42
N GLY A 880 29.57 60.25 -19.93
CA GLY A 880 28.80 61.27 -20.70
C GLY A 880 28.04 62.43 -19.99
N THR A 881 28.44 62.89 -18.80
CA THR A 881 28.13 64.20 -18.14
C THR A 881 27.26 65.30 -18.83
N GLN A 882 26.35 65.98 -18.09
CA GLN A 882 26.45 67.43 -17.72
C GLN A 882 25.29 67.99 -16.84
N HIS A 883 25.43 69.26 -16.40
CA HIS A 883 24.54 70.06 -15.52
C HIS A 883 23.34 70.70 -16.30
N GLY A 884 22.33 71.37 -15.71
CA GLY A 884 21.96 71.70 -14.32
C GLY A 884 20.92 72.86 -14.25
N ASN A 885 20.59 73.34 -13.03
CA ASN A 885 19.61 74.40 -12.68
C ASN A 885 18.11 74.11 -12.97
N GLY A 886 17.14 74.72 -12.26
CA GLY A 886 17.22 75.54 -11.05
C GLY A 886 15.94 76.33 -10.72
N GLU A 887 15.74 76.65 -9.42
CA GLU A 887 14.75 77.60 -8.84
C GLU A 887 13.24 77.24 -8.93
N GLY A 888 12.37 77.63 -7.97
CA GLY A 888 12.60 78.26 -6.66
C GLY A 888 11.29 78.55 -5.88
N GLY A 889 11.33 78.56 -4.53
CA GLY A 889 10.18 78.91 -3.68
C GLY A 889 10.30 78.53 -2.18
N LYS A 890 10.44 79.52 -1.29
CA LYS A 890 10.48 79.45 0.20
C LYS A 890 9.61 80.59 0.79
N PRO A 891 9.45 80.80 2.13
CA PRO A 891 9.84 80.06 3.34
C PRO A 891 8.57 79.55 4.10
N LYS A 892 8.46 79.21 5.41
CA LYS A 892 9.19 79.34 6.71
C LYS A 892 9.05 78.02 7.52
N ASP A 893 9.81 77.63 8.56
CA ASP A 893 10.58 78.28 9.65
C ASP A 893 9.67 78.68 10.86
N ARG A 894 9.67 78.04 12.06
CA ARG A 894 10.55 77.10 12.82
C ARG A 894 9.69 75.99 13.49
N GLY A 895 10.11 75.04 14.34
CA GLY A 895 11.36 74.63 15.04
C GLY A 895 10.98 73.61 16.16
N HIS A 896 11.84 72.94 16.92
CA HIS A 896 13.31 72.84 17.02
C HIS A 896 13.73 71.34 17.19
N LYS A 897 15.02 71.01 17.08
CA LYS A 897 15.62 69.64 17.15
C LYS A 897 16.12 69.31 18.57
N PRO A 898 16.64 68.09 18.92
CA PRO A 898 17.12 66.92 18.15
C PRO A 898 16.00 65.91 17.82
N ALA A 899 16.19 64.66 17.34
CA ALA A 899 17.40 63.85 17.07
C ALA A 899 17.26 63.03 15.75
N SER A 900 17.98 61.90 15.60
CA SER A 900 17.83 60.97 14.46
C SER A 900 18.29 59.53 14.76
N VAL A 901 17.43 58.54 14.50
CA VAL A 901 17.79 57.14 14.20
C VAL A 901 17.08 56.77 12.89
N LYS A 902 17.70 55.92 12.06
CA LYS A 902 17.23 55.65 10.69
C LYS A 902 15.95 54.81 10.67
N THR A 903 15.06 55.12 9.73
CA THR A 903 13.93 54.26 9.33
C THR A 903 14.43 52.96 8.69
N LEU A 904 14.08 51.83 9.29
CA LEU A 904 13.96 50.55 8.57
C LEU A 904 12.68 50.61 7.72
N ARG A 905 12.74 50.08 6.49
CA ARG A 905 11.64 50.14 5.52
C ARG A 905 11.52 48.83 4.74
N GLU A 906 11.25 47.76 5.46
CA GLU A 906 10.93 46.43 4.92
C GLU A 906 9.60 45.96 5.50
N GLY A 907 8.73 45.42 4.65
CA GLY A 907 7.34 45.12 4.99
C GLY A 907 7.17 43.68 5.45
N TYR A 908 7.03 43.47 6.76
CA TYR A 908 6.57 42.18 7.30
C TYR A 908 5.06 42.02 7.09
N THR A 909 4.67 41.45 5.96
CA THR A 909 3.35 40.82 5.81
C THR A 909 3.35 39.51 6.59
N PHE A 910 2.66 39.49 7.74
CA PHE A 910 2.41 38.24 8.46
C PHE A 910 1.44 37.37 7.66
N VAL A 911 1.95 36.33 7.01
CA VAL A 911 1.17 35.41 6.18
C VAL A 911 0.49 34.37 7.06
N GLY A 912 -0.85 34.40 7.10
CA GLY A 912 -1.65 33.31 7.62
C GLY A 912 -1.64 32.13 6.65
N ARG A 913 -1.02 31.01 7.05
CA ARG A 913 -1.11 29.74 6.29
C ARG A 913 -2.41 29.02 6.67
N SER A 914 -3.16 28.62 5.65
CA SER A 914 -4.31 27.73 5.79
C SER A 914 -3.82 26.30 5.67
N TYR A 915 -3.98 25.49 6.72
CA TYR A 915 -3.55 24.09 6.74
C TYR A 915 -4.73 23.15 6.48
N LEU A 916 -4.53 22.16 5.61
CA LEU A 916 -5.54 21.16 5.29
C LEU A 916 -5.37 19.89 6.13
N LYS A 917 -5.89 19.91 7.37
CA LYS A 917 -5.79 18.77 8.28
C LYS A 917 -6.59 17.56 7.75
N PRO A 918 -6.05 16.33 7.76
CA PRO A 918 -6.85 15.12 7.58
C PRO A 918 -7.81 14.89 8.76
N GLU A 919 -9.03 14.45 8.46
CA GLU A 919 -9.95 13.85 9.44
C GLU A 919 -9.59 12.37 9.70
N CYS A 920 -8.28 12.09 9.85
CA CYS A 920 -7.71 10.82 10.27
C CYS A 920 -6.32 11.00 10.93
N GLU A 921 -6.05 12.17 11.52
CA GLU A 921 -4.83 12.42 12.30
C GLU A 921 -5.16 12.94 13.69
N ASN A 922 -5.50 12.03 14.60
CA ASN A 922 -5.31 12.30 16.02
C ASN A 922 -3.80 12.25 16.29
N GLU A 923 -3.14 13.40 16.18
CA GLU A 923 -1.78 13.62 16.67
C GLU A 923 -1.73 13.60 18.22
N ASP A 924 -2.22 12.53 18.82
CA ASP A 924 -1.65 12.03 20.08
C ASP A 924 -0.33 11.34 19.73
N THR A 925 0.67 12.13 19.33
CA THR A 925 2.04 11.80 19.73
C THR A 925 1.99 11.69 21.24
N GLU A 926 2.46 10.57 21.82
CA GLU A 926 2.39 10.34 23.27
C GLU A 926 3.29 11.32 24.04
N LEU A 927 2.78 12.55 24.20
CA LEU A 927 3.28 13.53 25.15
C LEU A 927 3.22 12.87 26.52
N SER A 928 4.37 12.76 27.19
CA SER A 928 4.43 12.16 28.52
C SER A 928 3.44 12.84 29.47
N GLU A 929 2.97 12.12 30.49
CA GLU A 929 2.03 12.69 31.46
C GLU A 929 2.58 13.97 32.12
N GLU A 930 3.90 14.10 32.25
CA GLU A 930 4.56 15.35 32.65
C GLU A 930 4.40 16.49 31.64
N ALA A 931 4.41 16.22 30.34
CA ALA A 931 4.17 17.21 29.29
C ALA A 931 2.69 17.61 29.23
N LYS A 932 1.76 16.66 29.36
CA LYS A 932 0.31 16.94 29.50
C LYS A 932 0.03 17.79 30.75
N ALA A 933 0.58 17.42 31.91
CA ALA A 933 0.42 18.14 33.16
C ALA A 933 0.99 19.58 33.11
N ARG A 934 2.21 19.76 32.57
CA ARG A 934 2.82 21.10 32.40
C ARG A 934 2.01 21.99 31.46
N ARG A 935 1.33 21.41 30.46
CA ARG A 935 0.44 22.15 29.58
C ARG A 935 -0.82 22.61 30.31
N ALA A 936 -1.51 21.69 31.01
CA ALA A 936 -2.70 22.01 31.80
C ALA A 936 -2.43 23.07 32.90
N ASP A 937 -1.27 23.02 33.56
CA ASP A 937 -0.81 24.04 34.51
C ASP A 937 -0.62 25.41 33.83
N SER A 938 0.08 25.45 32.70
CA SER A 938 0.27 26.68 31.91
C SER A 938 -1.07 27.27 31.42
N ASP A 939 -2.00 26.42 30.97
CA ASP A 939 -3.32 26.84 30.50
C ASP A 939 -4.15 27.43 31.65
N ARG A 940 -4.22 26.73 32.80
CA ARG A 940 -4.88 27.20 34.04
C ARG A 940 -4.32 28.53 34.54
N GLN A 941 -2.99 28.66 34.66
CA GLN A 941 -2.36 29.91 35.12
C GLN A 941 -2.56 31.08 34.15
N GLY A 942 -2.75 30.82 32.85
CA GLY A 942 -3.14 31.84 31.88
C GLY A 942 -4.59 32.30 32.06
N ILE A 943 -5.53 31.36 32.21
CA ILE A 943 -6.95 31.66 32.48
C ILE A 943 -7.08 32.52 33.75
N ASP A 944 -6.45 32.14 34.86
CA ASP A 944 -6.45 32.90 36.12
C ASP A 944 -5.96 34.35 35.94
N LYS A 945 -4.96 34.56 35.08
CA LYS A 945 -4.42 35.89 34.75
C LYS A 945 -5.37 36.70 33.87
N VAL A 946 -6.08 36.06 32.94
CA VAL A 946 -7.12 36.73 32.14
C VAL A 946 -8.32 37.13 33.01
N LEU A 947 -8.84 36.23 33.85
CA LEU A 947 -9.90 36.52 34.82
C LEU A 947 -9.51 37.71 35.72
N LYS A 948 -8.30 37.67 36.29
CA LYS A 948 -7.78 38.76 37.13
C LYS A 948 -7.61 40.08 36.38
N SER A 949 -7.17 40.04 35.11
CA SER A 949 -7.02 41.23 34.29
C SER A 949 -8.37 41.85 33.88
N GLU A 950 -9.39 41.04 33.60
CA GLU A 950 -10.73 41.54 33.28
C GLU A 950 -11.42 42.16 34.51
N LEU A 951 -11.23 41.57 35.70
CA LEU A 951 -11.63 42.17 36.98
C LEU A 951 -10.94 43.52 37.24
N GLN A 952 -9.63 43.62 36.97
CA GLN A 952 -8.87 44.87 37.09
C GLN A 952 -9.32 45.94 36.09
N ASP A 953 -9.70 45.54 34.87
CA ASP A 953 -10.28 46.42 33.86
C ASP A 953 -11.77 46.76 34.14
N GLY A 954 -12.32 46.41 35.32
CA GLY A 954 -13.66 46.79 35.78
C GLY A 954 -14.81 45.94 35.22
N ARG A 955 -14.53 44.76 34.66
CA ARG A 955 -15.53 43.82 34.13
C ARG A 955 -15.76 42.65 35.09
N GLN A 956 -16.83 41.88 34.85
CA GLN A 956 -17.20 40.68 35.60
C GLN A 956 -17.00 39.45 34.70
N PRO A 957 -15.82 38.82 34.73
CA PRO A 957 -15.54 37.62 33.95
C PRO A 957 -16.06 36.34 34.63
N THR A 958 -16.40 35.34 33.83
CA THR A 958 -16.83 34.01 34.26
C THR A 958 -16.19 32.96 33.34
N GLU A 959 -15.44 32.03 33.92
CA GLU A 959 -14.89 30.86 33.21
C GLU A 959 -16.03 29.92 32.81
N MET A 960 -15.96 29.39 31.60
CA MET A 960 -16.95 28.48 31.04
C MET A 960 -16.62 27.01 31.36
N PRO A 961 -17.62 26.11 31.35
CA PRO A 961 -17.39 24.67 31.38
C PRO A 961 -16.45 24.19 30.26
N HIS A 962 -15.69 23.13 30.51
CA HIS A 962 -14.64 22.64 29.60
C HIS A 962 -15.18 22.05 28.28
N ASP A 963 -16.49 21.78 28.23
CA ASP A 963 -17.27 21.35 27.07
C ASP A 963 -17.89 22.52 26.26
N ASN A 964 -17.68 23.78 26.65
CA ASN A 964 -18.20 24.95 25.93
C ASN A 964 -17.48 25.16 24.58
N GLU A 965 -18.18 24.94 23.46
CA GLU A 965 -17.60 25.06 22.12
C GLU A 965 -17.21 26.51 21.76
N GLY A 966 -15.90 26.82 21.80
CA GLY A 966 -15.30 27.90 21.02
C GLY A 966 -14.85 29.18 21.75
N TYR A 967 -14.89 29.21 23.08
CA TYR A 967 -14.31 30.26 23.94
C TYR A 967 -14.24 29.81 25.40
N ASP A 968 -13.35 30.39 26.22
CA ASP A 968 -13.10 29.98 27.61
C ASP A 968 -13.80 30.86 28.66
N ILE A 969 -14.04 32.15 28.37
CA ILE A 969 -14.51 33.13 29.37
C ILE A 969 -15.59 34.05 28.78
N GLU A 970 -16.71 34.24 29.48
CA GLU A 970 -17.60 35.39 29.26
C GLU A 970 -17.19 36.57 30.14
N SER A 971 -16.95 37.75 29.57
CA SER A 971 -16.67 38.99 30.32
C SER A 971 -17.83 39.97 30.19
N ARG A 972 -18.45 40.30 31.32
CA ARG A 972 -19.65 41.15 31.41
C ARG A 972 -19.30 42.56 31.89
N ALA A 973 -20.05 43.54 31.41
CA ALA A 973 -20.00 44.91 31.94
C ALA A 973 -20.60 44.95 33.37
N PRO A 974 -20.36 46.01 34.17
CA PRO A 974 -21.01 46.20 35.46
C PRO A 974 -22.54 46.10 35.43
N GLU A 975 -23.15 46.41 34.29
CA GLU A 975 -24.58 46.34 33.99
C GLU A 975 -25.07 44.91 33.64
N GLY A 976 -24.19 43.90 33.71
CA GLY A 976 -24.52 42.46 33.54
C GLY A 976 -24.53 41.94 32.09
N GLN A 977 -24.53 42.82 31.10
CA GLN A 977 -24.45 42.47 29.68
C GLN A 977 -23.07 41.87 29.34
N ILE A 978 -23.04 40.77 28.58
CA ILE A 978 -21.79 40.21 28.02
C ILE A 978 -21.23 41.20 27.00
N VAL A 979 -19.98 41.61 27.19
CA VAL A 979 -19.25 42.52 26.29
C VAL A 979 -18.03 41.87 25.64
N ARG A 980 -17.55 40.72 26.16
CA ARG A 980 -16.56 39.87 25.49
C ARG A 980 -16.86 38.39 25.67
N TYR A 981 -16.71 37.63 24.60
CA TYR A 981 -16.41 36.21 24.59
C TYR A 981 -14.90 36.10 24.39
N ILE A 982 -14.18 35.50 25.33
CA ILE A 982 -12.71 35.49 25.35
C ILE A 982 -12.20 34.05 25.22
N GLU A 983 -11.33 33.85 24.24
CA GLU A 983 -10.51 32.66 24.06
C GLU A 983 -9.08 32.93 24.57
N VAL A 984 -8.49 32.02 25.32
CA VAL A 984 -7.21 32.18 26.01
C VAL A 984 -6.17 31.21 25.43
N LYS A 985 -5.03 31.73 24.98
CA LYS A 985 -3.90 30.92 24.51
C LYS A 985 -2.66 31.18 25.37
N SER A 986 -2.32 30.20 26.21
CA SER A 986 -1.22 30.29 27.17
C SER A 986 0.08 29.75 26.57
N LEU A 987 1.17 30.51 26.74
CA LEU A 987 2.50 30.14 26.26
C LEU A 987 3.47 30.11 27.44
N THR A 988 4.19 29.00 27.63
CA THR A 988 5.22 28.90 28.69
C THR A 988 6.45 29.78 28.41
N GLY A 989 6.73 30.07 27.13
CA GLY A 989 7.84 30.91 26.68
C GLY A 989 7.41 32.27 26.11
N PRO A 990 8.34 33.01 25.46
CA PRO A 990 8.03 34.24 24.74
C PRO A 990 7.19 33.97 23.48
N TRP A 991 6.34 34.92 23.07
CA TRP A 991 5.51 34.77 21.87
C TRP A 991 6.35 35.02 20.62
N ASN A 992 6.53 33.98 19.80
CA ASN A 992 7.46 33.96 18.67
C ASN A 992 6.74 33.75 17.32
N GLY A 993 7.53 33.63 16.24
CA GLY A 993 7.04 33.54 14.86
C GLY A 993 6.19 32.31 14.52
N PHE A 994 6.04 31.32 15.42
CA PHE A 994 5.13 30.18 15.20
C PHE A 994 3.66 30.52 15.48
N GLY A 995 3.36 31.67 16.10
CA GLY A 995 1.99 32.15 16.30
C GLY A 995 1.20 31.37 17.36
N VAL A 996 -0.13 31.43 17.27
CA VAL A 996 -1.08 30.64 18.09
C VAL A 996 -2.23 30.16 17.20
N LYS A 997 -2.68 28.91 17.39
CA LYS A 997 -3.80 28.35 16.60
C LYS A 997 -5.15 28.59 17.27
N LEU A 998 -6.14 29.02 16.49
CA LEU A 998 -7.57 28.84 16.81
C LEU A 998 -8.02 27.51 16.18
N SER A 999 -8.89 26.76 16.86
CA SER A 999 -9.56 25.61 16.24
C SER A 999 -10.67 26.07 15.28
N ALA A 1000 -11.16 25.18 14.41
CA ALA A 1000 -12.27 25.51 13.50
C ALA A 1000 -13.54 25.98 14.25
N PRO A 1001 -13.96 25.36 15.37
CA PRO A 1001 -14.98 25.92 16.27
C PRO A 1001 -14.70 27.34 16.76
N GLN A 1002 -13.49 27.60 17.26
CA GLN A 1002 -13.09 28.91 17.79
C GLN A 1002 -13.08 29.98 16.69
N PHE A 1003 -12.66 29.61 15.48
CA PHE A 1003 -12.71 30.52 14.33
C PHE A 1003 -14.15 30.79 13.86
N ARG A 1004 -15.01 29.77 13.78
CA ARG A 1004 -16.46 29.92 13.54
C ARG A 1004 -17.09 30.86 14.58
N MET A 1005 -16.76 30.69 15.86
CA MET A 1005 -17.25 31.55 16.94
C MET A 1005 -16.72 32.99 16.82
N ALA A 1006 -15.46 33.18 16.43
CA ALA A 1006 -14.90 34.50 16.16
C ALA A 1006 -15.61 35.23 15.01
N GLN A 1007 -15.93 34.52 13.93
CA GLN A 1007 -16.72 35.06 12.81
C GLN A 1007 -18.17 35.39 13.23
N ALA A 1008 -18.79 34.57 14.07
CA ALA A 1008 -20.17 34.75 14.52
C ALA A 1008 -20.35 35.85 15.57
N LYS A 1009 -19.38 36.03 16.48
CA LYS A 1009 -19.42 37.01 17.57
C LYS A 1009 -18.70 38.33 17.24
N GLN A 1010 -17.87 38.37 16.19
CA GLN A 1010 -17.24 39.57 15.63
C GLN A 1010 -16.53 40.43 16.69
N ASP A 1011 -16.95 41.68 16.88
CA ASP A 1011 -16.33 42.63 17.82
C ASP A 1011 -16.58 42.28 19.30
N ALA A 1012 -17.51 41.37 19.58
CA ALA A 1012 -17.66 40.77 20.91
C ALA A 1012 -16.72 39.57 21.13
N TYR A 1013 -16.02 39.05 20.10
CA TYR A 1013 -15.00 38.01 20.27
C TYR A 1013 -13.62 38.60 20.52
N TRP A 1014 -12.87 37.99 21.44
CA TRP A 1014 -11.51 38.40 21.78
C TRP A 1014 -10.59 37.19 21.94
N LEU A 1015 -9.42 37.22 21.32
CA LEU A 1015 -8.33 36.28 21.57
C LEU A 1015 -7.34 36.94 22.53
N TYR A 1016 -7.06 36.29 23.66
CA TYR A 1016 -6.08 36.72 24.66
C TYR A 1016 -4.88 35.77 24.63
N VAL A 1017 -3.72 36.25 24.22
CA VAL A 1017 -2.47 35.46 24.25
C VAL A 1017 -1.71 35.82 25.52
N VAL A 1018 -1.44 34.82 26.37
CA VAL A 1018 -0.70 34.98 27.63
C VAL A 1018 0.72 34.47 27.44
N GLU A 1019 1.64 35.39 27.18
CA GLU A 1019 3.08 35.12 27.09
C GLU A 1019 3.67 34.84 28.48
N LYS A 1020 4.56 33.85 28.59
CA LYS A 1020 5.18 33.40 29.85
C LYS A 1020 4.14 33.12 30.93
N ALA A 1021 3.10 32.36 30.59
CA ALA A 1021 1.92 32.11 31.41
C ALA A 1021 2.21 31.58 32.82
N THR A 1022 3.36 30.94 33.06
CA THR A 1022 3.81 30.45 34.38
C THR A 1022 4.73 31.42 35.15
N SER A 1023 5.10 32.57 34.57
CA SER A 1023 5.95 33.60 35.21
C SER A 1023 5.14 34.69 35.89
N ALA A 1024 5.75 35.42 36.84
CA ALA A 1024 5.22 36.68 37.34
C ALA A 1024 5.19 37.76 36.25
N ASP A 1025 6.20 37.77 35.36
CA ASP A 1025 6.37 38.73 34.26
C ASP A 1025 5.60 38.32 32.99
N ALA A 1026 4.34 37.91 33.15
CA ALA A 1026 3.48 37.45 32.06
C ALA A 1026 2.81 38.62 31.32
N ASN A 1027 2.83 38.60 29.98
CA ASN A 1027 2.19 39.63 29.15
C ASN A 1027 0.87 39.12 28.54
N ILE A 1028 -0.20 39.91 28.64
CA ILE A 1028 -1.52 39.57 28.06
C ILE A 1028 -1.81 40.45 26.83
N TYR A 1029 -1.64 39.86 25.65
CA TYR A 1029 -1.96 40.49 24.37
C TYR A 1029 -3.45 40.29 24.06
N ARG A 1030 -4.22 41.38 23.99
CA ARG A 1030 -5.68 41.37 23.76
C ARG A 1030 -6.00 41.68 22.29
N ILE A 1031 -6.67 40.76 21.60
CA ILE A 1031 -6.96 40.84 20.16
C ILE A 1031 -8.48 40.75 19.95
N GLN A 1032 -9.15 41.91 19.84
CA GLN A 1032 -10.57 41.98 19.44
C GLN A 1032 -10.74 41.48 18.00
N ASN A 1033 -11.81 40.73 17.73
CA ASN A 1033 -12.21 40.26 16.40
C ASN A 1033 -11.03 39.73 15.56
N PRO A 1034 -10.38 38.63 15.98
CA PRO A 1034 -9.21 38.09 15.28
C PRO A 1034 -9.55 37.65 13.85
N ALA A 1035 -10.80 37.25 13.58
CA ALA A 1035 -11.26 36.86 12.25
C ALA A 1035 -11.24 38.04 11.26
N SER A 1036 -11.68 39.25 11.64
CA SER A 1036 -11.65 40.43 10.75
C SER A 1036 -10.26 40.98 10.47
N LYS A 1037 -9.23 40.50 11.18
CA LYS A 1037 -7.82 40.85 10.97
C LYS A 1037 -7.13 39.97 9.93
N VAL A 1038 -7.77 38.89 9.48
CA VAL A 1038 -7.26 38.06 8.38
C VAL A 1038 -7.61 38.73 7.05
N VAL A 1039 -6.63 39.43 6.47
CA VAL A 1039 -6.80 40.20 5.21
C VAL A 1039 -6.55 39.39 3.95
N GLU A 1040 -5.77 38.31 4.05
CA GLU A 1040 -5.55 37.31 3.02
C GLU A 1040 -5.42 35.92 3.68
N TYR A 1041 -5.85 34.88 2.96
CA TYR A 1041 -5.50 33.50 3.27
C TYR A 1041 -4.49 33.04 2.22
N ARG A 1042 -3.44 32.34 2.63
CA ARG A 1042 -2.61 31.56 1.70
C ARG A 1042 -2.80 30.08 1.96
N PHE A 1043 -3.24 29.39 0.93
CA PHE A 1043 -3.24 27.94 0.85
C PHE A 1043 -1.81 27.47 0.61
N ASP A 1044 -1.36 26.47 1.35
CA ASP A 1044 -0.09 25.79 1.09
C ASP A 1044 -0.26 24.69 0.02
N ASP A 1045 0.84 24.02 -0.31
CA ASP A 1045 0.89 22.91 -1.26
C ASP A 1045 0.01 21.71 -0.84
N GLY A 1046 -0.32 21.58 0.44
CA GLY A 1046 -1.30 20.62 0.94
C GLY A 1046 -2.70 20.80 0.35
N TRP A 1047 -3.06 21.97 -0.19
CA TRP A 1047 -4.33 22.20 -0.87
C TRP A 1047 -4.40 21.66 -2.29
N GLN A 1048 -3.26 21.25 -2.88
CA GLN A 1048 -3.27 20.49 -4.14
C GLN A 1048 -3.96 19.12 -3.96
N LEU A 1049 -3.97 18.57 -2.73
CA LEU A 1049 -4.60 17.30 -2.39
C LEU A 1049 -6.15 17.33 -2.41
N VAL A 1050 -6.77 18.50 -2.61
CA VAL A 1050 -8.22 18.66 -2.79
C VAL A 1050 -8.60 19.47 -4.04
N ALA A 1051 -7.62 19.77 -4.89
CA ALA A 1051 -7.90 20.41 -6.17
C ALA A 1051 -8.55 19.42 -7.14
N GLU A 1052 -9.52 19.88 -7.92
CA GLU A 1052 -10.11 19.08 -9.01
C GLU A 1052 -9.06 18.92 -10.14
N GLU A 1053 -8.82 17.69 -10.61
CA GLU A 1053 -7.89 17.47 -11.73
C GLU A 1053 -8.47 18.05 -13.03
N GLU A 1054 -7.76 18.99 -13.65
CA GLU A 1054 -8.13 19.56 -14.96
C GLU A 1054 -8.02 18.46 -16.04
N SER A 1055 -9.17 17.94 -16.48
CA SER A 1055 -9.21 16.78 -17.39
C SER A 1055 -8.33 16.98 -18.63
N THR A 1056 -7.41 16.05 -18.88
CA THR A 1056 -6.27 16.23 -19.80
C THR A 1056 -6.64 16.03 -21.27
N HIS A 1057 -7.72 16.67 -21.72
CA HIS A 1057 -8.19 16.69 -23.11
C HIS A 1057 -8.15 18.08 -23.78
N GLN A 1058 -7.79 19.15 -23.06
CA GLN A 1058 -7.65 20.50 -23.64
C GLN A 1058 -6.23 21.10 -23.63
N ARG A 1059 -5.18 20.28 -23.44
CA ARG A 1059 -3.77 20.70 -23.62
C ARG A 1059 -3.10 20.06 -24.84
N ARG A 1060 -3.79 20.04 -25.99
CA ARG A 1060 -3.18 19.86 -27.31
C ARG A 1060 -3.21 21.16 -28.12
N SER A 1061 -2.03 21.80 -28.17
CA SER A 1061 -1.58 22.78 -29.16
C SER A 1061 -2.46 24.01 -29.46
N ILE A 1062 -2.18 25.09 -28.74
CA ILE A 1062 -2.47 26.47 -29.19
C ILE A 1062 -1.53 26.91 -30.35
N LEU A 1063 -0.45 26.17 -30.62
CA LEU A 1063 0.56 26.51 -31.63
C LEU A 1063 0.22 26.02 -33.05
N ASP A 1064 -0.47 24.90 -33.21
CA ASP A 1064 -0.83 24.38 -34.55
C ASP A 1064 -1.89 25.25 -35.26
N VAL A 1065 -2.80 25.86 -34.49
CA VAL A 1065 -3.95 26.64 -35.00
C VAL A 1065 -3.54 27.91 -35.75
N LEU A 1066 -2.34 28.44 -35.52
CA LEU A 1066 -1.83 29.67 -36.15
C LEU A 1066 -0.96 29.44 -37.39
N SER A 1067 -0.81 28.19 -37.85
CA SER A 1067 0.22 27.82 -38.85
C SER A 1067 -0.28 27.61 -40.29
N ARG A 1068 -1.59 27.74 -40.58
CA ARG A 1068 -2.15 27.43 -41.91
C ARG A 1068 -3.13 28.47 -42.46
N ASN A 1069 -2.67 29.18 -43.50
CA ASN A 1069 -3.46 29.85 -44.51
C ASN A 1069 -2.64 29.77 -45.82
N PRO A 1070 -3.18 29.21 -46.92
CA PRO A 1070 -3.59 30.12 -47.99
C PRO A 1070 -4.90 29.72 -48.70
N ALA A 1071 -5.43 30.68 -49.47
CA ALA A 1071 -6.74 30.64 -50.12
C ALA A 1071 -6.82 29.83 -51.43
N SER A 1072 -7.95 29.12 -51.59
CA SER A 1072 -8.69 28.78 -52.82
C SER A 1072 -10.01 28.13 -52.37
N GLY A 1073 -11.18 28.31 -52.98
CA GLY A 1073 -11.54 28.93 -54.26
C GLY A 1073 -12.51 27.99 -54.99
N ASP A 1074 -13.75 28.45 -55.23
CA ASP A 1074 -14.84 27.78 -55.98
C ASP A 1074 -15.40 26.47 -55.33
N GLU A 1075 -16.63 25.98 -55.53
CA GLU A 1075 -17.92 26.49 -56.06
C GLU A 1075 -19.08 25.50 -55.67
N MET A 1076 -20.34 25.97 -55.59
CA MET A 1076 -21.63 25.19 -55.64
C MET A 1076 -21.93 24.11 -54.54
N ASP A 1077 -23.17 23.72 -54.19
CA ASP A 1077 -24.54 24.30 -54.32
C ASP A 1077 -25.55 23.66 -53.30
N GLU A 1078 -26.81 24.12 -53.36
CA GLU A 1078 -28.13 23.79 -52.73
C GLU A 1078 -28.40 22.33 -52.23
N GLU A 1079 -29.38 21.95 -51.39
CA GLU A 1079 -30.69 22.51 -50.91
C GLU A 1079 -30.85 22.33 -49.36
N ILE A 1080 -31.55 23.12 -48.50
CA ILE A 1080 -33.01 23.37 -48.29
C ILE A 1080 -33.90 22.09 -48.36
N VAL A 1081 -34.99 21.78 -47.62
CA VAL A 1081 -36.01 22.37 -46.69
C VAL A 1081 -36.34 21.27 -45.62
N GLY A 1082 -36.91 21.44 -44.41
CA GLY A 1082 -37.50 22.56 -43.66
C GLY A 1082 -38.91 22.22 -43.08
N GLU A 1083 -39.34 22.89 -41.98
CA GLU A 1083 -40.69 22.83 -41.35
C GLU A 1083 -41.11 21.51 -40.61
N LYS A 1084 -42.04 21.46 -39.60
CA LYS A 1084 -42.82 22.49 -38.86
C LYS A 1084 -43.30 21.98 -37.47
N THR A 1085 -43.69 22.90 -36.58
CA THR A 1085 -44.43 22.70 -35.32
C THR A 1085 -45.96 22.55 -35.51
N PRO A 1086 -46.69 22.09 -34.48
CA PRO A 1086 -48.06 22.57 -34.17
C PRO A 1086 -48.22 23.11 -32.73
N LEU A 1087 -49.30 23.89 -32.49
CA LEU A 1087 -49.63 24.67 -31.27
C LEU A 1087 -51.17 24.92 -31.19
N LEU A 1088 -51.80 25.38 -30.09
CA LEU A 1088 -51.28 25.59 -28.72
C LEU A 1088 -51.63 24.39 -27.79
N GLU A 1089 -52.63 24.32 -26.90
CA GLU A 1089 -53.70 25.23 -26.37
C GLU A 1089 -54.41 24.44 -25.22
N ASP A 1090 -54.68 24.89 -23.99
CA ASP A 1090 -54.39 26.10 -23.16
C ASP A 1090 -54.54 25.72 -21.64
N ASP A 1091 -54.48 26.67 -20.68
CA ASP A 1091 -54.53 26.57 -19.17
C ASP A 1091 -53.26 26.08 -18.42
#